data_AF-A0AAD8IJ79-F1
#
_entry.id   AF-A0AAD8IJ79-F1
#
_cell.length_a   1.000
_cell.length_b   1.000
_cell.length_c   1.000
_cell.angle_alpha   90.00
_cell.angle_beta   90.00
_cell.angle_gamma   90.00
#
_symmetry.space_group_name_H-M   'P 1'
#
loop_
_entity.id
_entity.type
_entity.pdbx_description
1 polymer ?
#
loop_
_entity_poly.entity_id
_entity_poly.type
_entity_poly.pdbx_seq_one_letter_code
_entity_poly.pdbx_strand_id
1 'polypeptide(L)'
;MVMMAFTGRERGRRKTEQKGGGRPDQKRGGDERRDCGGGRWWWAEGGGGGGRWWWAEGGGRWWRQVVVVVVWGGSYGGRRSGLPSLPNSIHPTRSTPIQYSPCAMSIMVSRLLVFVVSAAWLVSSICTARNDVLFMSPERVSEKLTFYPIVPFDTAHATRTRYQKFIENVREEMLSVDKVHGISRLQKPANLLESDRYLLVALFSSAGARIILAIDRANANVVAYRSQYKVYVFPDIDVPASVFSGIKRELLAFKSSYSAMEKVAKSRSLLMLGMAALDRSIQLIDDTKTSYMVNNHAVFLLVASQMVSDAIRYRYVERTVLEHIRDEKSYAFTPNATMIALEDNWKELSTRIQQSVAGVIDPGFVLPGVSNTLTTIYPILGPQIALMLYVCDDCPKGEPTVNLIGRNGFCADVQDSYYYDGNPLILWPCRSTENGNQLFTLKKDGTIRCQGKCLTAYQLKEDRYVMIHDCTTAPKNSGIKWVLEGNGNIINKEHNLALNAFVGYQWSVLTVDQITYSSRQGWSFSSREPTVTPIISYNGMYMQAANNSVLVVEANSNSVPEWEIFADGTIRPSKTKTNCLARKSADDTNVGLHECDGGTAERWLLHHDGISIIISDANNQYVLGVNKDQKIVVVKGSADTPTTEQIFSIDIKLK
;
A
#
# COMPACT_ATOMS: atom_id res chain seq x y z
N MET A 1 -8.85 -42.05 36.76
CA MET A 1 -8.47 -43.47 36.93
C MET A 1 -6.99 -43.51 37.29
N VAL A 2 -6.59 -44.22 38.35
CA VAL A 2 -5.21 -44.50 38.84
C VAL A 2 -4.16 -43.38 38.61
N MET A 3 -3.92 -42.47 39.57
CA MET A 3 -3.04 -42.60 40.75
C MET A 3 -1.53 -42.77 40.44
N MET A 4 -0.71 -41.81 40.87
CA MET A 4 0.45 -42.04 41.75
C MET A 4 0.99 -40.72 42.35
N ALA A 5 1.38 -40.73 43.62
CA ALA A 5 2.02 -39.61 44.31
C ALA A 5 2.76 -40.08 45.59
N PHE A 6 4.02 -39.68 45.74
CA PHE A 6 4.87 -39.70 46.96
C PHE A 6 5.81 -38.47 46.81
N THR A 7 5.86 -37.48 47.71
CA THR A 7 6.44 -37.46 49.08
C THR A 7 7.91 -37.96 49.14
N GLY A 8 8.88 -37.28 49.76
CA GLY A 8 8.92 -35.98 50.46
C GLY A 8 10.25 -35.83 51.24
N ARG A 9 10.36 -34.82 52.15
CA ARG A 9 11.47 -34.64 53.13
C ARG A 9 12.87 -34.25 52.56
N GLU A 10 13.81 -33.62 53.28
CA GLU A 10 13.76 -32.91 54.60
C GLU A 10 14.74 -31.69 54.63
N ARG A 11 15.04 -31.15 55.82
CA ARG A 11 15.63 -29.83 56.10
C ARG A 11 17.18 -29.84 56.13
N GLY A 12 17.79 -28.71 55.79
CA GLY A 12 19.18 -28.38 56.14
C GLY A 12 19.37 -26.87 56.35
N ARG A 13 19.65 -26.42 57.59
CA ARG A 13 19.69 -25.00 57.98
C ARG A 13 20.90 -24.69 58.85
N ARG A 14 21.80 -23.79 58.40
CA ARG A 14 22.71 -23.04 59.30
C ARG A 14 23.19 -21.73 58.65
N LYS A 15 23.11 -20.65 59.42
CA LYS A 15 23.93 -19.43 59.24
C LYS A 15 25.18 -19.59 60.11
N THR A 16 26.27 -18.91 59.73
CA THR A 16 27.21 -18.34 60.70
C THR A 16 27.82 -17.07 60.11
N GLU A 17 27.98 -16.04 60.93
CA GLU A 17 28.65 -14.77 60.59
C GLU A 17 30.04 -14.74 61.22
N GLN A 18 30.99 -14.04 60.61
CA GLN A 18 31.63 -12.80 61.14
C GLN A 18 33.01 -12.53 60.51
N LYS A 19 33.32 -11.22 60.37
CA LYS A 19 34.62 -10.50 60.53
C LYS A 19 35.95 -11.20 60.12
N GLY A 20 36.90 -10.53 59.46
CA GLY A 20 36.98 -9.14 59.00
C GLY A 20 38.39 -8.54 59.17
N GLY A 21 38.74 -7.52 58.35
CA GLY A 21 40.00 -6.76 58.43
C GLY A 21 41.17 -7.32 57.60
N GLY A 22 42.14 -6.46 57.23
CA GLY A 22 43.42 -6.88 56.61
C GLY A 22 43.82 -6.22 55.28
N ARG A 23 44.27 -4.96 55.33
CA ARG A 23 45.31 -4.38 54.42
C ARG A 23 46.56 -4.13 55.30
N PRO A 24 47.80 -3.95 54.79
CA PRO A 24 48.14 -3.27 53.52
C PRO A 24 49.31 -3.90 52.71
N ASP A 25 49.72 -3.21 51.62
CA ASP A 25 51.06 -3.09 50.98
C ASP A 25 51.90 -4.37 50.63
N GLN A 26 52.76 -4.41 49.59
CA GLN A 26 53.64 -3.34 49.10
C GLN A 26 54.11 -3.51 47.64
N LYS A 27 54.81 -2.48 47.13
CA LYS A 27 55.36 -2.22 45.78
C LYS A 27 56.38 -3.25 45.25
N ARG A 28 56.35 -3.48 43.92
CA ARG A 28 57.45 -3.44 42.90
C ARG A 28 56.90 -4.06 41.59
N GLY A 29 57.33 -3.71 40.38
CA GLY A 29 58.34 -2.74 39.93
C GLY A 29 59.15 -3.32 38.77
N GLY A 30 59.00 -2.77 37.55
CA GLY A 30 59.70 -3.25 36.35
C GLY A 30 59.19 -2.57 35.08
N ASP A 31 60.00 -1.69 34.51
CA ASP A 31 59.82 -1.04 33.21
C ASP A 31 61.10 -1.30 32.41
N GLU A 32 60.99 -1.86 31.21
CA GLU A 32 62.05 -1.74 30.21
C GLU A 32 61.54 -1.90 28.77
N ARG A 33 62.34 -1.42 27.82
CA ARG A 33 62.00 -1.23 26.40
C ARG A 33 62.87 -2.11 25.49
N ARG A 34 62.65 -1.99 24.17
CA ARG A 34 63.53 -2.36 23.04
C ARG A 34 63.49 -3.85 22.62
N ASP A 35 63.73 -4.21 21.35
CA ASP A 35 63.87 -3.37 20.13
C ASP A 35 63.45 -4.12 18.84
N CYS A 36 63.64 -3.48 17.68
CA CYS A 36 63.22 -3.94 16.35
C CYS A 36 63.83 -5.27 15.85
N GLY A 37 62.99 -6.02 15.11
CA GLY A 37 63.39 -7.07 14.16
C GLY A 37 62.15 -7.72 13.54
N GLY A 38 62.06 -8.06 12.25
CA GLY A 38 63.07 -7.97 11.19
C GLY A 38 63.13 -9.28 10.39
N GLY A 39 62.29 -9.43 9.36
CA GLY A 39 62.30 -10.65 8.54
C GLY A 39 61.24 -10.64 7.44
N ARG A 40 61.67 -10.83 6.19
CA ARG A 40 60.80 -10.93 5.00
C ARG A 40 61.34 -12.06 4.13
N TRP A 41 60.52 -13.07 3.83
CA TRP A 41 60.78 -14.08 2.79
C TRP A 41 59.48 -14.42 2.06
N TRP A 42 59.62 -15.00 0.86
CA TRP A 42 58.56 -15.18 -0.14
C TRP A 42 58.49 -16.63 -0.63
N TRP A 43 57.29 -17.04 -1.07
CA TRP A 43 56.89 -17.75 -2.31
C TRP A 43 55.49 -18.35 -2.03
N ALA A 44 54.45 -18.08 -2.83
CA ALA A 44 54.13 -18.66 -4.16
C ALA A 44 53.83 -20.17 -4.07
N GLU A 45 52.82 -20.73 -4.76
CA GLU A 45 52.02 -20.26 -5.91
C GLU A 45 50.50 -20.29 -5.57
N GLY A 46 49.63 -19.45 -6.15
CA GLY A 46 48.97 -19.67 -7.46
C GLY A 46 47.47 -19.98 -7.23
N GLY A 47 46.51 -19.67 -8.12
CA GLY A 47 46.52 -18.84 -9.33
C GLY A 47 45.08 -18.67 -9.85
N GLY A 48 44.72 -17.49 -10.36
CA GLY A 48 43.37 -17.22 -10.88
C GLY A 48 43.12 -15.74 -11.17
N GLY A 49 42.71 -15.41 -12.39
CA GLY A 49 42.34 -14.05 -12.78
C GLY A 49 41.01 -13.59 -12.18
N GLY A 50 40.68 -12.30 -12.12
CA GLY A 50 41.34 -11.17 -12.79
C GLY A 50 40.42 -10.54 -13.83
N GLY A 51 39.38 -9.83 -13.39
CA GLY A 51 38.33 -9.30 -14.26
C GLY A 51 37.54 -8.16 -13.62
N ARG A 52 38.23 -7.08 -13.21
CA ARG A 52 37.57 -5.85 -12.73
C ARG A 52 37.17 -4.98 -13.92
N TRP A 53 35.88 -4.94 -14.23
CA TRP A 53 35.31 -3.94 -15.13
C TRP A 53 34.82 -2.75 -14.32
N TRP A 54 35.27 -1.55 -14.70
CA TRP A 54 34.62 -0.31 -14.32
C TRP A 54 33.51 -0.02 -15.33
N TRP A 55 32.35 0.43 -14.85
CA TRP A 55 31.37 1.13 -15.68
C TRP A 55 30.98 2.42 -14.98
N ALA A 56 30.90 3.50 -15.75
CA ALA A 56 30.47 4.81 -15.30
C ALA A 56 29.53 5.39 -16.35
N GLU A 57 28.25 5.40 -16.03
CA GLU A 57 27.21 6.14 -16.75
C GLU A 57 26.49 7.04 -15.74
N GLY A 58 26.17 8.30 -16.02
CA GLY A 58 26.17 8.97 -17.33
C GLY A 58 24.74 9.02 -17.87
N GLY A 59 23.96 10.01 -17.45
CA GLY A 59 22.52 10.06 -17.73
C GLY A 59 22.19 10.25 -19.21
N GLY A 60 21.51 9.27 -19.80
CA GLY A 60 20.96 9.32 -21.16
C GLY A 60 19.43 9.19 -21.17
N ARG A 61 18.72 10.15 -21.79
CA ARG A 61 17.26 10.10 -21.93
C ARG A 61 16.87 9.24 -23.13
N TRP A 62 16.10 8.18 -22.93
CA TRP A 62 15.53 7.38 -24.01
C TRP A 62 14.09 7.76 -24.31
N TRP A 63 13.89 8.57 -25.37
CA TRP A 63 12.58 8.75 -25.98
C TRP A 63 12.24 7.54 -26.83
N ARG A 64 11.06 6.92 -26.62
CA ARG A 64 10.48 5.97 -27.58
C ARG A 64 9.36 6.66 -28.37
N GLN A 65 9.72 7.29 -29.49
CA GLN A 65 8.74 7.59 -30.53
C GLN A 65 8.44 6.32 -31.34
N VAL A 66 7.19 5.88 -31.37
CA VAL A 66 6.73 4.81 -32.28
C VAL A 66 6.26 5.46 -33.58
N VAL A 67 7.15 5.51 -34.57
CA VAL A 67 6.80 5.99 -35.92
C VAL A 67 6.17 4.85 -36.72
N VAL A 68 4.85 4.90 -36.91
CA VAL A 68 4.13 3.93 -37.75
C VAL A 68 4.31 4.29 -39.21
N VAL A 69 5.26 3.64 -39.89
CA VAL A 69 5.50 3.81 -41.33
C VAL A 69 4.52 2.92 -42.11
N VAL A 70 3.49 3.54 -42.71
CA VAL A 70 2.56 2.85 -43.63
C VAL A 70 3.17 2.85 -45.04
N VAL A 71 3.60 1.68 -45.51
CA VAL A 71 4.08 1.51 -46.89
C VAL A 71 2.96 0.95 -47.77
N TRP A 72 2.45 1.77 -48.69
CA TRP A 72 1.58 1.32 -49.78
C TRP A 72 2.41 0.95 -51.01
N GLY A 73 2.25 -0.28 -51.51
CA GLY A 73 2.90 -0.74 -52.74
C GLY A 73 2.08 -0.40 -53.98
N GLY A 74 2.52 0.57 -54.78
CA GLY A 74 1.95 0.89 -56.10
C GLY A 74 3.06 1.04 -57.13
N SER A 75 2.99 0.28 -58.23
CA SER A 75 4.09 0.15 -59.20
C SER A 75 3.89 1.04 -60.44
N TYR A 76 4.94 1.75 -60.87
CA TYR A 76 5.20 2.10 -62.27
C TYR A 76 6.72 2.24 -62.52
N GLY A 77 7.21 1.77 -63.68
CA GLY A 77 8.63 1.43 -63.89
C GLY A 77 9.54 2.50 -64.50
N GLY A 78 10.86 2.24 -64.51
CA GLY A 78 11.88 3.21 -64.96
C GLY A 78 13.31 2.68 -65.19
N ARG A 79 13.52 1.81 -66.20
CA ARG A 79 14.77 1.52 -66.97
C ARG A 79 16.18 1.72 -66.35
N ARG A 80 17.00 0.66 -66.50
CA ARG A 80 18.50 0.63 -66.68
C ARG A 80 19.35 1.04 -65.45
N SER A 81 20.58 0.53 -65.24
CA SER A 81 21.35 -0.54 -65.90
C SER A 81 22.55 -0.97 -65.03
N GLY A 82 22.95 -2.25 -65.04
CA GLY A 82 24.21 -2.70 -64.42
C GLY A 82 24.28 -4.19 -64.06
N LEU A 83 24.87 -5.00 -64.94
CA LEU A 83 25.48 -6.31 -64.63
C LEU A 83 27.01 -6.10 -64.48
N PRO A 84 27.86 -7.10 -64.10
CA PRO A 84 27.57 -8.52 -63.81
C PRO A 84 28.18 -9.10 -62.50
N SER A 85 27.71 -10.28 -62.07
CA SER A 85 28.59 -11.46 -61.83
C SER A 85 27.77 -12.73 -61.51
N LEU A 86 27.88 -13.74 -62.37
CA LEU A 86 27.52 -15.16 -62.18
C LEU A 86 28.83 -15.94 -61.80
N PRO A 87 28.89 -17.28 -61.57
CA PRO A 87 28.00 -18.33 -62.11
C PRO A 87 27.77 -19.66 -61.32
N ASN A 88 26.92 -20.53 -61.91
CA ASN A 88 26.87 -22.01 -61.81
C ASN A 88 26.39 -22.64 -60.47
N SER A 89 25.72 -23.80 -60.41
CA SER A 89 25.33 -24.88 -61.38
C SER A 89 23.99 -25.56 -60.94
N ILE A 90 23.39 -26.64 -61.49
CA ILE A 90 23.70 -27.62 -62.56
C ILE A 90 22.39 -28.22 -63.18
N HIS A 91 22.50 -29.26 -64.03
CA HIS A 91 21.43 -30.04 -64.71
C HIS A 91 21.86 -31.53 -64.83
N PRO A 92 21.10 -32.49 -65.46
CA PRO A 92 19.66 -32.59 -65.81
C PRO A 92 19.00 -33.81 -65.06
N THR A 93 18.21 -34.82 -65.51
CA THR A 93 17.59 -35.29 -66.80
C THR A 93 16.51 -36.38 -66.55
N ARG A 94 15.41 -36.45 -67.37
CA ARG A 94 14.63 -37.66 -67.85
C ARG A 94 14.04 -38.70 -66.83
N SER A 95 13.01 -39.54 -67.11
CA SER A 95 11.95 -39.59 -68.16
C SER A 95 10.85 -40.68 -67.94
N THR A 96 9.56 -40.32 -68.12
CA THR A 96 8.46 -41.16 -68.71
C THR A 96 7.88 -42.35 -67.85
N PRO A 97 6.76 -43.06 -68.21
CA PRO A 97 5.45 -42.75 -67.58
C PRO A 97 4.49 -43.96 -67.29
N ILE A 98 3.21 -43.65 -66.94
CA ILE A 98 1.98 -44.48 -66.96
C ILE A 98 1.70 -45.45 -65.78
N GLN A 99 0.70 -45.10 -64.96
CA GLN A 99 -0.50 -45.93 -64.70
C GLN A 99 -1.62 -45.08 -64.02
N TYR A 100 -2.89 -45.52 -64.14
CA TYR A 100 -4.07 -44.80 -63.63
C TYR A 100 -4.72 -45.52 -62.44
N SER A 101 -5.15 -44.77 -61.41
CA SER A 101 -6.31 -45.14 -60.57
C SER A 101 -6.89 -43.91 -59.84
N PRO A 102 -8.21 -43.78 -59.61
CA PRO A 102 -8.82 -42.50 -59.24
C PRO A 102 -9.15 -42.36 -57.74
N CYS A 103 -8.38 -41.56 -56.98
CA CYS A 103 -8.79 -41.14 -55.62
C CYS A 103 -8.17 -39.80 -55.17
N ALA A 104 -8.45 -38.70 -55.87
CA ALA A 104 -7.91 -37.36 -55.53
C ALA A 104 -8.87 -36.17 -55.71
N MET A 105 -10.10 -36.39 -56.17
CA MET A 105 -11.08 -35.32 -56.46
C MET A 105 -12.00 -34.99 -55.27
N SER A 106 -11.43 -34.71 -54.09
CA SER A 106 -12.22 -34.34 -52.89
C SER A 106 -11.55 -33.34 -51.93
N ILE A 107 -10.50 -32.62 -52.35
CA ILE A 107 -9.78 -31.67 -51.46
C ILE A 107 -9.78 -30.22 -51.97
N MET A 108 -9.85 -29.96 -53.28
CA MET A 108 -9.81 -28.57 -53.80
C MET A 108 -11.17 -27.86 -53.85
N VAL A 109 -12.29 -28.57 -54.08
CA VAL A 109 -13.63 -27.94 -54.20
C VAL A 109 -14.11 -27.33 -52.88
N SER A 110 -13.75 -27.93 -51.75
CA SER A 110 -14.14 -27.46 -50.41
C SER A 110 -13.53 -26.09 -50.03
N ARG A 111 -12.46 -25.64 -50.70
CA ARG A 111 -11.79 -24.37 -50.40
C ARG A 111 -12.31 -23.16 -51.17
N LEU A 112 -13.10 -23.32 -52.24
CA LEU A 112 -13.65 -22.17 -52.98
C LEU A 112 -14.96 -21.65 -52.38
N LEU A 113 -15.84 -22.52 -51.87
CA LEU A 113 -17.14 -22.13 -51.31
C LEU A 113 -17.03 -21.27 -50.04
N VAL A 114 -16.02 -21.51 -49.20
CA VAL A 114 -15.82 -20.79 -47.93
C VAL A 114 -15.51 -19.30 -48.15
N PHE A 115 -14.80 -18.95 -49.22
CA PHE A 115 -14.47 -17.55 -49.54
C PHE A 115 -15.65 -16.75 -50.12
N VAL A 116 -16.58 -17.39 -50.83
CA VAL A 116 -17.76 -16.69 -51.39
C VAL A 116 -18.76 -16.33 -50.27
N VAL A 117 -19.00 -17.24 -49.32
CA VAL A 117 -19.91 -16.99 -48.18
C VAL A 117 -19.37 -15.91 -47.25
N SER A 118 -18.06 -15.91 -46.97
CA SER A 118 -17.43 -14.89 -46.10
C SER A 118 -17.36 -13.51 -46.75
N ALA A 119 -17.14 -13.41 -48.06
CA ALA A 119 -17.24 -12.14 -48.79
C ALA A 119 -18.66 -11.55 -48.74
N ALA A 120 -19.71 -12.37 -48.90
CA ALA A 120 -21.10 -11.91 -48.84
C ALA A 120 -21.49 -11.34 -47.46
N TRP A 121 -21.03 -11.97 -46.38
CA TRP A 121 -21.25 -11.49 -45.00
C TRP A 121 -20.54 -10.16 -44.69
N LEU A 122 -19.34 -9.95 -45.25
CA LEU A 122 -18.61 -8.68 -45.10
C LEU A 122 -19.30 -7.53 -45.83
N VAL A 123 -19.85 -7.75 -47.04
CA VAL A 123 -20.52 -6.70 -47.81
C VAL A 123 -21.88 -6.32 -47.19
N SER A 124 -22.67 -7.27 -46.67
CA SER A 124 -23.92 -6.91 -45.97
C SER A 124 -23.65 -6.11 -44.70
N SER A 125 -22.62 -6.47 -43.93
CA SER A 125 -22.19 -5.76 -42.71
C SER A 125 -21.70 -4.33 -42.98
N ILE A 126 -21.12 -4.07 -44.16
CA ILE A 126 -20.69 -2.72 -44.58
C ILE A 126 -21.88 -1.87 -45.07
N CYS A 127 -22.91 -2.50 -45.65
CA CYS A 127 -24.11 -1.80 -46.12
C CYS A 127 -25.09 -1.43 -44.99
N THR A 128 -25.21 -2.23 -43.93
CA THR A 128 -25.99 -1.84 -42.73
C THR A 128 -25.31 -0.71 -41.96
N ALA A 129 -23.98 -0.78 -41.80
CA ALA A 129 -23.20 0.23 -41.10
C ALA A 129 -23.19 1.63 -41.77
N ARG A 130 -23.69 1.78 -43.00
CA ARG A 130 -23.60 3.04 -43.76
C ARG A 130 -24.80 3.99 -43.60
N ASN A 131 -25.94 3.51 -43.10
CA ASN A 131 -27.13 4.37 -42.90
C ASN A 131 -27.10 5.13 -41.56
N ASP A 132 -26.52 4.56 -40.50
CA ASP A 132 -26.42 5.23 -39.18
C ASP A 132 -25.36 6.36 -39.14
N VAL A 133 -24.50 6.46 -40.15
CA VAL A 133 -23.38 7.43 -40.22
C VAL A 133 -23.82 8.83 -40.66
N LEU A 134 -25.06 9.00 -41.15
CA LEU A 134 -25.57 10.30 -41.63
C LEU A 134 -26.60 10.99 -40.71
N PHE A 135 -27.01 10.36 -39.60
CA PHE A 135 -27.90 10.97 -38.59
C PHE A 135 -27.41 10.74 -37.15
N MET A 136 -26.10 10.83 -36.92
CA MET A 136 -25.58 11.03 -35.56
C MET A 136 -26.03 12.39 -35.03
N SER A 137 -26.56 12.45 -33.80
CA SER A 137 -26.87 13.75 -33.18
C SER A 137 -25.58 14.58 -32.97
N PRO A 138 -25.67 15.92 -32.96
CA PRO A 138 -24.49 16.79 -32.77
C PRO A 138 -23.69 16.48 -31.49
N GLU A 139 -24.36 15.94 -30.47
CA GLU A 139 -23.79 15.54 -29.18
C GLU A 139 -22.64 14.54 -29.35
N ARG A 140 -22.84 13.47 -30.14
CA ARG A 140 -21.84 12.41 -30.34
C ARG A 140 -20.62 12.86 -31.15
N VAL A 141 -20.74 13.95 -31.91
CA VAL A 141 -19.60 14.56 -32.61
C VAL A 141 -18.73 15.36 -31.63
N SER A 142 -19.33 16.03 -30.64
CA SER A 142 -18.61 16.81 -29.62
C SER A 142 -17.73 15.95 -28.69
N GLU A 143 -18.11 14.70 -28.41
CA GLU A 143 -17.33 13.82 -27.53
C GLU A 143 -16.00 13.37 -28.16
N LYS A 144 -15.87 13.34 -29.49
CA LYS A 144 -14.57 13.12 -30.16
C LYS A 144 -13.62 14.32 -30.10
N LEU A 145 -14.03 15.41 -29.44
CA LEU A 145 -13.24 16.63 -29.21
C LEU A 145 -12.95 16.88 -27.73
N THR A 146 -13.28 15.95 -26.82
CA THR A 146 -12.82 16.02 -25.42
C THR A 146 -11.43 15.42 -25.29
N PHE A 147 -10.46 16.21 -24.80
CA PHE A 147 -9.07 15.79 -24.60
C PHE A 147 -8.84 14.90 -23.36
N TYR A 148 -9.82 14.87 -22.45
CA TYR A 148 -9.70 14.22 -21.14
C TYR A 148 -10.29 12.79 -21.15
N PRO A 149 -9.67 11.82 -20.44
CA PRO A 149 -10.25 10.49 -20.26
C PRO A 149 -11.62 10.56 -19.55
N ILE A 150 -12.54 9.66 -19.95
CA ILE A 150 -13.90 9.55 -19.42
C ILE A 150 -14.10 8.16 -18.79
N VAL A 151 -14.31 8.10 -17.47
CA VAL A 151 -14.64 6.84 -16.76
C VAL A 151 -16.15 6.76 -16.51
N PRO A 152 -16.87 5.75 -17.01
CA PRO A 152 -18.31 5.61 -16.81
C PRO A 152 -18.67 4.82 -15.54
N PHE A 153 -19.80 5.18 -14.91
CA PHE A 153 -20.46 4.39 -13.86
C PHE A 153 -21.98 4.44 -13.97
N ASP A 154 -22.63 3.32 -13.67
CA ASP A 154 -24.07 3.08 -13.83
C ASP A 154 -24.66 2.68 -12.46
N THR A 155 -25.59 3.49 -11.94
CA THR A 155 -26.24 3.25 -10.65
C THR A 155 -27.34 2.19 -10.69
N ALA A 156 -27.95 1.93 -11.85
CA ALA A 156 -29.02 0.96 -12.02
C ALA A 156 -28.50 -0.48 -12.01
N HIS A 157 -27.28 -0.67 -12.49
CA HIS A 157 -26.61 -1.97 -12.52
C HIS A 157 -25.36 -1.99 -11.62
N ALA A 158 -25.40 -1.27 -10.49
CA ALA A 158 -24.33 -1.19 -9.51
C ALA A 158 -24.24 -2.45 -8.63
N THR A 159 -23.14 -3.19 -8.75
CA THR A 159 -22.76 -4.29 -7.84
C THR A 159 -21.45 -3.94 -7.11
N ARG A 160 -21.10 -4.68 -6.04
CA ARG A 160 -19.84 -4.48 -5.29
C ARG A 160 -18.63 -4.41 -6.24
N THR A 161 -18.47 -5.44 -7.08
CA THR A 161 -17.37 -5.54 -8.05
C THR A 161 -17.38 -4.42 -9.10
N ARG A 162 -18.55 -3.92 -9.50
CA ARG A 162 -18.64 -2.82 -10.48
C ARG A 162 -18.29 -1.47 -9.87
N TYR A 163 -18.74 -1.19 -8.65
CA TYR A 163 -18.39 0.03 -7.94
C TYR A 163 -16.90 0.06 -7.54
N GLN A 164 -16.38 -1.06 -7.03
CA GLN A 164 -14.95 -1.23 -6.75
C GLN A 164 -14.13 -0.95 -8.02
N LYS A 165 -14.37 -1.66 -9.12
CA LYS A 165 -13.65 -1.44 -10.39
C LYS A 165 -13.76 -0.02 -10.94
N PHE A 166 -14.89 0.65 -10.71
CA PHE A 166 -15.03 2.06 -11.07
C PHE A 166 -14.08 2.96 -10.25
N ILE A 167 -14.03 2.79 -8.92
CA ILE A 167 -13.12 3.56 -8.06
C ILE A 167 -11.64 3.19 -8.34
N GLU A 168 -11.35 1.92 -8.60
CA GLU A 168 -10.01 1.44 -9.01
C GLU A 168 -9.54 2.13 -10.30
N ASN A 169 -10.32 2.06 -11.38
CA ASN A 169 -10.01 2.72 -12.66
C ASN A 169 -9.79 4.23 -12.49
N VAL A 170 -10.61 4.90 -11.66
CA VAL A 170 -10.45 6.34 -11.40
C VAL A 170 -9.19 6.66 -10.59
N ARG A 171 -8.81 5.80 -9.64
CA ARG A 171 -7.55 5.95 -8.89
C ARG A 171 -6.35 5.76 -9.80
N GLU A 172 -6.36 4.77 -10.70
CA GLU A 172 -5.25 4.52 -11.64
C GLU A 172 -4.95 5.76 -12.50
N GLU A 173 -5.99 6.42 -13.04
CA GLU A 173 -5.89 7.68 -13.77
C GLU A 173 -5.37 8.87 -12.92
N MET A 174 -5.36 8.76 -11.59
CA MET A 174 -4.93 9.81 -10.66
C MET A 174 -3.57 9.56 -9.99
N LEU A 175 -3.00 8.36 -10.13
CA LEU A 175 -1.75 8.00 -9.46
C LEU A 175 -0.58 8.90 -9.91
N SER A 176 0.32 9.17 -8.96
CA SER A 176 1.72 9.44 -9.28
C SER A 176 2.58 8.21 -8.97
N VAL A 177 3.80 8.18 -9.49
CA VAL A 177 4.80 7.14 -9.19
C VAL A 177 5.31 7.24 -7.73
N ASP A 178 5.02 8.36 -7.05
CA ASP A 178 5.58 8.71 -5.75
C ASP A 178 4.67 8.23 -4.60
N LYS A 179 5.28 7.53 -3.62
CA LYS A 179 4.59 7.01 -2.44
C LYS A 179 5.34 7.41 -1.18
N VAL A 180 4.60 7.89 -0.19
CA VAL A 180 5.14 8.25 1.14
C VAL A 180 4.50 7.34 2.18
N HIS A 181 5.33 6.64 2.95
CA HIS A 181 4.91 5.56 3.85
C HIS A 181 4.08 4.45 3.16
N GLY A 182 4.31 4.25 1.85
CA GLY A 182 3.58 3.30 1.00
C GLY A 182 2.25 3.84 0.46
N ILE A 183 1.79 5.01 0.90
CA ILE A 183 0.55 5.64 0.42
C ILE A 183 0.88 6.49 -0.81
N SER A 184 0.15 6.26 -1.90
CA SER A 184 0.36 6.98 -3.16
C SER A 184 -0.05 8.45 -3.06
N ARG A 185 0.75 9.33 -3.66
CA ARG A 185 0.45 10.77 -3.76
C ARG A 185 -0.28 11.08 -5.06
N LEU A 186 -1.21 12.03 -5.03
CA LEU A 186 -1.72 12.70 -6.23
C LEU A 186 -0.59 13.45 -6.94
N GLN A 187 -0.80 13.77 -8.23
CA GLN A 187 0.21 14.44 -9.03
C GLN A 187 0.43 15.90 -8.59
N LYS A 188 1.69 16.33 -8.57
CA LYS A 188 2.11 17.69 -8.23
C LYS A 188 1.42 18.70 -9.16
N PRO A 189 0.71 19.74 -8.66
CA PRO A 189 -0.05 20.66 -9.51
C PRO A 189 0.78 21.33 -10.62
N ALA A 190 2.04 21.65 -10.33
CA ALA A 190 2.97 22.28 -11.28
C ALA A 190 3.46 21.36 -12.41
N ASN A 191 3.20 20.04 -12.33
CA ASN A 191 3.55 19.06 -13.35
C ASN A 191 2.37 18.76 -14.30
N LEU A 192 1.14 19.14 -13.93
CA LEU A 192 -0.07 18.90 -14.71
C LEU A 192 -0.27 20.03 -15.74
N LEU A 193 -0.17 19.68 -17.02
CA LEU A 193 -0.62 20.54 -18.12
C LEU A 193 -2.15 20.67 -18.07
N GLU A 194 -2.71 21.80 -18.53
CA GLU A 194 -4.17 22.02 -18.50
C GLU A 194 -4.93 20.89 -19.23
N SER A 195 -4.43 20.46 -20.39
CA SER A 195 -4.96 19.35 -21.20
C SER A 195 -4.96 17.99 -20.51
N ASP A 196 -4.22 17.84 -19.41
CA ASP A 196 -4.05 16.60 -18.64
C ASP A 196 -4.56 16.74 -17.20
N ARG A 197 -4.95 17.95 -16.75
CA ARG A 197 -5.24 18.24 -15.34
C ARG A 197 -6.56 17.62 -14.85
N TYR A 198 -7.53 17.44 -15.73
CA TYR A 198 -8.88 17.03 -15.36
C TYR A 198 -9.20 15.61 -15.83
N LEU A 199 -9.89 14.85 -14.97
CA LEU A 199 -10.50 13.57 -15.30
C LEU A 199 -12.01 13.76 -15.41
N LEU A 200 -12.65 13.14 -16.41
CA LEU A 200 -14.10 13.17 -16.56
C LEU A 200 -14.71 11.87 -16.02
N VAL A 201 -15.76 11.99 -15.22
CA VAL A 201 -16.50 10.85 -14.67
C VAL A 201 -17.95 10.93 -15.12
N ALA A 202 -18.39 9.98 -15.94
CA ALA A 202 -19.74 9.95 -16.50
C ALA A 202 -20.66 9.06 -15.65
N LEU A 203 -21.61 9.67 -14.95
CA LEU A 203 -22.59 8.97 -14.11
C LEU A 203 -23.90 8.81 -14.88
N PHE A 204 -24.42 7.58 -14.93
CA PHE A 204 -25.65 7.19 -15.60
C PHE A 204 -26.67 6.68 -14.58
N SER A 205 -27.92 7.10 -14.73
CA SER A 205 -29.05 6.66 -13.89
C SER A 205 -29.97 5.65 -14.58
N SER A 206 -30.79 4.97 -13.78
CA SER A 206 -31.85 4.04 -14.21
C SER A 206 -32.87 4.64 -15.19
N ALA A 207 -33.05 5.97 -15.19
CA ALA A 207 -33.91 6.68 -16.14
C ALA A 207 -33.20 7.06 -17.46
N GLY A 208 -31.92 6.70 -17.64
CA GLY A 208 -31.11 7.07 -18.80
C GLY A 208 -30.50 8.48 -18.74
N ALA A 209 -30.84 9.29 -17.72
CA ALA A 209 -30.22 10.59 -17.50
C ALA A 209 -28.71 10.43 -17.17
N ARG A 210 -27.88 11.31 -17.76
CA ARG A 210 -26.41 11.24 -17.76
C ARG A 210 -25.79 12.58 -17.34
N ILE A 211 -24.91 12.51 -16.35
CA ILE A 211 -24.09 13.64 -15.91
C ILE A 211 -22.61 13.32 -16.15
N ILE A 212 -21.80 14.35 -16.40
CA ILE A 212 -20.34 14.22 -16.44
C ILE A 212 -19.73 15.17 -15.41
N LEU A 213 -19.11 14.63 -14.37
CA LEU A 213 -18.28 15.39 -13.43
C LEU A 213 -16.93 15.70 -14.08
N ALA A 214 -16.38 16.89 -13.82
CA ALA A 214 -14.97 17.19 -14.04
C ALA A 214 -14.25 17.21 -12.68
N ILE A 215 -13.20 16.39 -12.54
CA ILE A 215 -12.46 16.20 -11.29
C ILE A 215 -10.98 16.59 -11.51
N ASP A 216 -10.43 17.43 -10.64
CA ASP A 216 -9.04 17.90 -10.73
C ASP A 216 -8.06 16.85 -10.18
N ARG A 217 -7.20 16.26 -11.03
CA ARG A 217 -6.23 15.20 -10.64
C ARG A 217 -5.21 15.67 -9.60
N ALA A 218 -5.06 16.98 -9.40
CA ALA A 218 -4.22 17.55 -8.35
C ALA A 218 -4.76 17.36 -6.92
N ASN A 219 -6.09 17.19 -6.76
CA ASN A 219 -6.75 17.21 -5.44
C ASN A 219 -8.03 16.35 -5.32
N ALA A 220 -8.43 15.65 -6.38
CA ALA A 220 -9.64 14.81 -6.47
C ALA A 220 -10.98 15.52 -6.20
N ASN A 221 -11.05 16.86 -6.17
CA ASN A 221 -12.33 17.59 -6.06
C ASN A 221 -13.08 17.62 -7.39
N VAL A 222 -14.40 17.49 -7.33
CA VAL A 222 -15.30 17.94 -8.40
C VAL A 222 -15.16 19.47 -8.53
N VAL A 223 -14.82 19.97 -9.73
CA VAL A 223 -14.67 21.42 -10.00
C VAL A 223 -15.84 22.01 -10.79
N ALA A 224 -16.50 21.16 -11.59
CA ALA A 224 -17.66 21.48 -12.40
C ALA A 224 -18.39 20.19 -12.78
N TYR A 225 -19.62 20.29 -13.28
CA TYR A 225 -20.27 19.16 -13.95
C TYR A 225 -21.14 19.60 -15.12
N ARG A 226 -21.39 18.67 -16.05
CA ARG A 226 -22.29 18.82 -17.20
C ARG A 226 -23.54 17.98 -17.01
N SER A 227 -24.71 18.57 -17.26
CA SER A 227 -25.96 17.85 -17.59
C SER A 227 -26.46 18.39 -18.92
N GLN A 228 -26.83 17.49 -19.84
CA GLN A 228 -27.31 17.80 -21.20
C GLN A 228 -26.45 18.87 -21.92
N TYR A 229 -26.96 20.10 -22.02
CA TYR A 229 -26.39 21.25 -22.74
C TYR A 229 -25.91 22.39 -21.82
N LYS A 230 -25.80 22.14 -20.51
CA LYS A 230 -25.31 23.09 -19.51
C LYS A 230 -24.10 22.55 -18.75
N VAL A 231 -23.20 23.45 -18.37
CA VAL A 231 -22.08 23.20 -17.47
C VAL A 231 -22.25 24.06 -16.23
N TYR A 232 -22.34 23.42 -15.07
CA TYR A 232 -22.47 24.09 -13.78
C TYR A 232 -21.10 24.18 -13.11
N VAL A 233 -20.73 25.39 -12.67
CA VAL A 233 -19.40 25.72 -12.14
C VAL A 233 -19.54 26.40 -10.77
N PHE A 234 -18.66 26.05 -9.83
CA PHE A 234 -18.63 26.71 -8.52
C PHE A 234 -18.11 28.15 -8.62
N PRO A 235 -18.68 29.11 -7.87
CA PRO A 235 -18.32 30.53 -7.95
C PRO A 235 -16.97 30.86 -7.29
N ASP A 236 -16.33 29.89 -6.64
CA ASP A 236 -15.01 30.00 -6.00
C ASP A 236 -13.93 29.10 -6.63
N ILE A 237 -14.20 28.48 -7.78
CA ILE A 237 -13.22 27.74 -8.56
C ILE A 237 -13.14 28.34 -9.98
N ASP A 238 -11.95 28.76 -10.39
CA ASP A 238 -11.68 29.06 -11.80
C ASP A 238 -11.47 27.74 -12.56
N VAL A 239 -12.33 27.51 -13.56
CA VAL A 239 -12.35 26.29 -14.38
C VAL A 239 -12.03 26.68 -15.82
N PRO A 240 -10.89 26.26 -16.40
CA PRO A 240 -10.47 26.69 -17.73
C PRO A 240 -11.48 26.36 -18.84
N ALA A 241 -11.53 27.18 -19.90
CA ALA A 241 -12.53 27.08 -20.98
C ALA A 241 -12.47 25.77 -21.79
N SER A 242 -11.36 25.04 -21.70
CA SER A 242 -11.16 23.69 -22.26
C SER A 242 -12.05 22.63 -21.62
N VAL A 243 -12.36 22.77 -20.33
CA VAL A 243 -13.25 21.85 -19.60
C VAL A 243 -14.69 22.05 -20.09
N PHE A 244 -15.24 21.03 -20.75
CA PHE A 244 -16.53 21.09 -21.45
C PHE A 244 -16.63 22.26 -22.46
N SER A 245 -15.61 22.38 -23.32
CA SER A 245 -15.51 23.40 -24.37
C SER A 245 -16.77 23.51 -25.25
N GLY A 246 -17.16 24.76 -25.57
CA GLY A 246 -18.30 25.05 -26.45
C GLY A 246 -19.69 24.98 -25.81
N ILE A 247 -19.80 24.61 -24.54
CA ILE A 247 -21.08 24.45 -23.82
C ILE A 247 -21.36 25.67 -22.92
N LYS A 248 -22.63 26.08 -22.82
CA LYS A 248 -23.02 27.22 -21.96
C LYS A 248 -22.74 26.90 -20.48
N ARG A 249 -22.05 27.83 -19.83
CA ARG A 249 -21.76 27.78 -18.39
C ARG A 249 -22.81 28.52 -17.55
N GLU A 250 -23.04 28.03 -16.35
CA GLU A 250 -23.98 28.56 -15.37
C GLU A 250 -23.32 28.46 -13.98
N LEU A 251 -23.37 29.54 -13.20
CA LEU A 251 -22.72 29.58 -11.88
C LEU A 251 -23.67 29.02 -10.81
N LEU A 252 -23.13 28.13 -9.97
CA LEU A 252 -23.83 27.64 -8.78
C LEU A 252 -23.97 28.76 -7.74
N ALA A 253 -25.13 28.82 -7.08
CA ALA A 253 -25.40 29.83 -6.05
C ALA A 253 -24.73 29.53 -4.68
N PHE A 254 -23.78 28.59 -4.65
CA PHE A 254 -23.04 28.16 -3.47
C PHE A 254 -21.63 27.70 -3.85
N LYS A 255 -20.71 27.79 -2.89
CA LYS A 255 -19.29 27.45 -3.01
C LYS A 255 -19.02 25.95 -2.97
N SER A 256 -17.83 25.53 -3.39
CA SER A 256 -17.44 24.12 -3.46
C SER A 256 -17.15 23.45 -2.12
N SER A 257 -17.13 24.19 -1.00
CA SER A 257 -16.89 23.61 0.32
C SER A 257 -18.12 22.87 0.86
N TYR A 258 -17.92 21.77 1.59
CA TYR A 258 -19.02 21.04 2.23
C TYR A 258 -19.90 21.97 3.09
N SER A 259 -19.27 22.80 3.91
CA SER A 259 -19.94 23.83 4.73
C SER A 259 -20.71 24.92 3.97
N ALA A 260 -20.61 25.00 2.64
CA ALA A 260 -21.43 25.86 1.79
C ALA A 260 -22.59 25.08 1.14
N MET A 261 -22.34 23.86 0.68
CA MET A 261 -23.37 22.96 0.16
C MET A 261 -24.37 22.55 1.25
N GLU A 262 -23.89 22.25 2.45
CA GLU A 262 -24.72 21.85 3.61
C GLU A 262 -25.69 22.95 4.07
N LYS A 263 -25.36 24.23 3.82
CA LYS A 263 -26.24 25.39 4.09
C LYS A 263 -27.41 25.52 3.10
N VAL A 264 -27.28 24.92 1.92
CA VAL A 264 -28.29 24.95 0.84
C VAL A 264 -29.09 23.65 0.79
N ALA A 265 -28.45 22.53 1.15
CA ALA A 265 -29.06 21.21 1.24
C ALA A 265 -29.42 20.84 2.70
N LYS A 266 -28.51 20.14 3.37
CA LYS A 266 -28.56 19.71 4.78
C LYS A 266 -27.16 19.22 5.18
N SER A 267 -26.91 19.05 6.48
CA SER A 267 -25.72 18.37 7.01
C SER A 267 -25.51 17.00 6.36
N ARG A 268 -24.25 16.64 6.04
CA ARG A 268 -23.87 15.30 5.57
C ARG A 268 -24.39 14.19 6.48
N SER A 269 -24.31 14.38 7.80
CA SER A 269 -24.82 13.42 8.80
C SER A 269 -26.33 13.16 8.75
N LEU A 270 -27.10 13.96 8.00
CA LEU A 270 -28.55 13.79 7.77
C LEU A 270 -28.88 13.52 6.29
N LEU A 271 -27.85 13.33 5.45
CA LEU A 271 -27.97 13.05 4.03
C LEU A 271 -27.77 11.57 3.76
N MET A 272 -28.73 10.95 3.08
CA MET A 272 -28.68 9.55 2.73
C MET A 272 -27.74 9.34 1.53
N LEU A 273 -26.73 8.49 1.71
CA LEU A 273 -25.86 7.97 0.65
C LEU A 273 -26.30 6.56 0.25
N GLY A 274 -25.79 6.06 -0.88
CA GLY A 274 -26.15 4.77 -1.48
C GLY A 274 -26.65 4.95 -2.92
N MET A 275 -26.70 3.87 -3.70
CA MET A 275 -26.92 3.96 -5.16
C MET A 275 -28.28 4.55 -5.50
N ALA A 276 -29.33 4.23 -4.75
CA ALA A 276 -30.65 4.82 -4.94
C ALA A 276 -30.70 6.33 -4.64
N ALA A 277 -29.83 6.84 -3.76
CA ALA A 277 -29.72 8.28 -3.50
C ALA A 277 -28.97 8.98 -4.64
N LEU A 278 -27.86 8.39 -5.10
CA LEU A 278 -27.09 8.89 -6.24
C LEU A 278 -27.96 8.90 -7.52
N ASP A 279 -28.59 7.77 -7.87
CA ASP A 279 -29.48 7.62 -9.02
C ASP A 279 -30.60 8.68 -9.03
N ARG A 280 -31.31 8.84 -7.90
CA ARG A 280 -32.37 9.85 -7.77
C ARG A 280 -31.83 11.28 -7.86
N SER A 281 -30.65 11.56 -7.31
CA SER A 281 -30.05 12.90 -7.39
C SER A 281 -29.59 13.25 -8.82
N ILE A 282 -29.15 12.25 -9.61
CA ILE A 282 -28.86 12.39 -11.04
C ILE A 282 -30.15 12.80 -11.80
N GLN A 283 -31.26 12.08 -11.57
CA GLN A 283 -32.54 12.37 -12.22
C GLN A 283 -33.06 13.79 -11.93
N LEU A 284 -32.95 14.25 -10.66
CA LEU A 284 -33.48 15.54 -10.20
C LEU A 284 -32.75 16.79 -10.71
N ILE A 285 -31.57 16.65 -11.31
CA ILE A 285 -30.83 17.77 -11.94
C ILE A 285 -30.81 17.69 -13.47
N ASP A 286 -31.23 16.57 -14.05
CA ASP A 286 -31.41 16.39 -15.49
C ASP A 286 -32.85 16.69 -15.95
N ASP A 287 -33.85 16.47 -15.07
CA ASP A 287 -35.23 16.89 -15.31
C ASP A 287 -35.37 18.43 -15.39
N THR A 288 -35.81 18.92 -16.55
CA THR A 288 -36.12 20.33 -16.81
C THR A 288 -37.06 20.99 -15.78
N LYS A 289 -37.92 20.23 -15.07
CA LYS A 289 -38.88 20.76 -14.09
C LYS A 289 -38.31 20.89 -12.67
N THR A 290 -37.15 20.30 -12.39
CA THR A 290 -36.53 20.29 -11.05
C THR A 290 -35.06 20.73 -11.05
N SER A 291 -34.41 20.75 -12.21
CA SER A 291 -33.03 21.21 -12.44
C SER A 291 -32.77 22.70 -12.16
N TYR A 292 -33.78 23.55 -11.98
CA TYR A 292 -33.57 24.93 -11.52
C TYR A 292 -33.50 25.04 -9.97
N MET A 293 -33.82 23.98 -9.23
CA MET A 293 -33.85 24.01 -7.77
C MET A 293 -32.43 23.88 -7.21
N VAL A 294 -31.89 24.99 -6.69
CA VAL A 294 -30.55 25.08 -6.09
C VAL A 294 -30.29 24.01 -5.03
N ASN A 295 -31.32 23.60 -4.29
CA ASN A 295 -31.26 22.50 -3.31
C ASN A 295 -30.89 21.15 -3.96
N ASN A 296 -31.43 20.82 -5.14
CA ASN A 296 -31.12 19.57 -5.85
C ASN A 296 -29.65 19.52 -6.30
N HIS A 297 -29.08 20.65 -6.71
CA HIS A 297 -27.67 20.77 -7.07
C HIS A 297 -26.77 20.49 -5.87
N ALA A 298 -27.05 21.13 -4.73
CA ALA A 298 -26.29 20.93 -3.50
C ALA A 298 -26.43 19.48 -2.97
N VAL A 299 -27.63 18.89 -3.04
CA VAL A 299 -27.86 17.47 -2.70
C VAL A 299 -27.06 16.54 -3.62
N PHE A 300 -27.15 16.73 -4.94
CA PHE A 300 -26.38 15.92 -5.91
C PHE A 300 -24.88 16.01 -5.65
N LEU A 301 -24.33 17.23 -5.53
CA LEU A 301 -22.90 17.43 -5.33
C LEU A 301 -22.40 16.88 -3.99
N LEU A 302 -23.22 16.92 -2.92
CA LEU A 302 -22.90 16.24 -1.67
C LEU A 302 -22.85 14.71 -1.82
N VAL A 303 -23.86 14.09 -2.46
CA VAL A 303 -23.88 12.63 -2.65
C VAL A 303 -22.75 12.18 -3.58
N ALA A 304 -22.56 12.87 -4.70
CA ALA A 304 -21.53 12.55 -5.69
C ALA A 304 -20.11 12.77 -5.17
N SER A 305 -19.84 13.83 -4.40
CA SER A 305 -18.49 14.05 -3.85
C SER A 305 -18.12 12.97 -2.83
N GLN A 306 -19.02 12.59 -1.93
CA GLN A 306 -18.74 11.51 -0.96
C GLN A 306 -18.62 10.15 -1.64
N MET A 307 -19.53 9.81 -2.58
CA MET A 307 -19.54 8.51 -3.26
C MET A 307 -18.52 8.37 -4.41
N VAL A 308 -17.86 9.47 -4.82
CA VAL A 308 -16.80 9.47 -5.85
C VAL A 308 -15.52 10.07 -5.29
N SER A 309 -15.43 11.38 -5.08
CA SER A 309 -14.20 12.07 -4.61
C SER A 309 -13.63 11.52 -3.30
N ASP A 310 -14.44 11.26 -2.28
CA ASP A 310 -13.93 10.75 -1.00
C ASP A 310 -13.73 9.23 -1.00
N ALA A 311 -14.49 8.48 -1.79
CA ALA A 311 -14.19 7.08 -2.09
C ALA A 311 -12.84 6.93 -2.84
N ILE A 312 -12.50 7.84 -3.75
CA ILE A 312 -11.20 7.89 -4.43
C ILE A 312 -10.07 8.12 -3.42
N ARG A 313 -10.25 9.04 -2.47
CA ARG A 313 -9.28 9.38 -1.41
C ARG A 313 -9.10 8.29 -0.37
N TYR A 314 -10.20 7.65 0.06
CA TYR A 314 -10.24 6.74 1.20
C TYR A 314 -10.86 5.38 0.85
N ARG A 315 -10.11 4.31 1.11
CA ARG A 315 -10.64 2.94 1.15
C ARG A 315 -11.73 2.80 2.22
N TYR A 316 -11.67 3.59 3.29
CA TYR A 316 -12.73 3.62 4.31
C TYR A 316 -14.11 3.99 3.73
N VAL A 317 -14.17 5.07 2.95
CA VAL A 317 -15.42 5.57 2.35
C VAL A 317 -15.90 4.63 1.24
N GLU A 318 -15.00 4.19 0.37
CA GLU A 318 -15.28 3.16 -0.64
C GLU A 318 -15.86 1.90 0.00
N ARG A 319 -15.23 1.39 1.07
CA ARG A 319 -15.68 0.18 1.77
C ARG A 319 -17.02 0.40 2.48
N THR A 320 -17.27 1.57 3.04
CA THR A 320 -18.58 1.90 3.63
C THR A 320 -19.68 1.90 2.56
N VAL A 321 -19.41 2.37 1.33
CA VAL A 321 -20.34 2.22 0.21
C VAL A 321 -20.50 0.74 -0.19
N LEU A 322 -19.41 -0.02 -0.33
CA LEU A 322 -19.45 -1.46 -0.66
C LEU A 322 -20.22 -2.28 0.39
N GLU A 323 -20.05 -2.00 1.68
CA GLU A 323 -20.77 -2.61 2.79
C GLU A 323 -22.28 -2.40 2.73
N HIS A 324 -22.75 -1.37 2.03
CA HIS A 324 -24.16 -1.10 1.78
C HIS A 324 -24.64 -1.56 0.39
N ILE A 325 -23.80 -2.30 -0.35
CA ILE A 325 -24.19 -3.10 -1.52
C ILE A 325 -24.12 -4.58 -1.12
N ARG A 326 -25.28 -5.22 -0.92
CA ARG A 326 -25.45 -6.63 -0.51
C ARG A 326 -26.58 -7.26 -1.29
N ASP A 327 -26.46 -8.55 -1.63
CA ASP A 327 -27.52 -9.33 -2.29
C ASP A 327 -28.08 -8.66 -3.56
N GLU A 328 -27.16 -8.06 -4.35
CA GLU A 328 -27.42 -7.23 -5.54
C GLU A 328 -28.33 -6.01 -5.31
N LYS A 329 -28.53 -5.61 -4.05
CA LYS A 329 -29.30 -4.43 -3.63
C LYS A 329 -28.37 -3.39 -3.00
N SER A 330 -28.67 -2.12 -3.22
CA SER A 330 -28.04 -1.02 -2.48
C SER A 330 -28.98 -0.52 -1.38
N TYR A 331 -28.50 -0.60 -0.15
CA TYR A 331 -29.12 -0.03 1.03
C TYR A 331 -28.62 1.41 1.19
N ALA A 332 -29.47 2.28 1.75
CA ALA A 332 -29.08 3.65 2.05
C ALA A 332 -28.49 3.77 3.46
N PHE A 333 -27.49 4.64 3.63
CA PHE A 333 -26.81 4.90 4.89
C PHE A 333 -26.61 6.40 5.11
N THR A 334 -26.14 6.80 6.29
CA THR A 334 -25.70 8.18 6.58
C THR A 334 -24.22 8.18 6.97
N PRO A 335 -23.43 9.20 6.56
CA PRO A 335 -22.06 9.40 7.02
C PRO A 335 -21.99 9.47 8.55
N ASN A 336 -21.12 8.66 9.15
CA ASN A 336 -20.82 8.71 10.57
C ASN A 336 -19.80 9.83 10.88
N ALA A 337 -19.56 10.10 12.17
CA ALA A 337 -18.62 11.15 12.59
C ALA A 337 -17.19 10.89 12.08
N THR A 338 -16.74 9.63 12.03
CA THR A 338 -15.42 9.24 11.51
C THR A 338 -15.26 9.56 10.02
N MET A 339 -16.28 9.28 9.20
CA MET A 339 -16.30 9.58 7.78
C MET A 339 -16.16 11.10 7.53
N ILE A 340 -17.03 11.90 8.17
CA ILE A 340 -17.00 13.37 8.07
C ILE A 340 -15.67 13.94 8.60
N ALA A 341 -15.14 13.41 9.70
CA ALA A 341 -13.87 13.84 10.26
C ALA A 341 -12.68 13.53 9.34
N LEU A 342 -12.70 12.42 8.58
CA LEU A 342 -11.69 12.12 7.57
C LEU A 342 -11.81 13.07 6.36
N GLU A 343 -13.02 13.24 5.81
CA GLU A 343 -13.31 14.15 4.70
C GLU A 343 -12.78 15.57 4.97
N ASP A 344 -13.19 16.17 6.09
CA ASP A 344 -12.88 17.57 6.43
C ASP A 344 -11.38 17.79 6.74
N ASN A 345 -10.62 16.73 7.06
CA ASN A 345 -9.22 16.81 7.48
C ASN A 345 -8.22 16.15 6.50
N TRP A 346 -8.65 15.65 5.35
CA TRP A 346 -7.79 14.96 4.37
C TRP A 346 -6.52 15.74 3.98
N LYS A 347 -6.61 17.07 3.87
CA LYS A 347 -5.46 17.96 3.60
C LYS A 347 -4.45 17.98 4.75
N GLU A 348 -4.92 18.08 5.99
CA GLU A 348 -4.05 18.10 7.18
C GLU A 348 -3.44 16.71 7.41
N LEU A 349 -4.23 15.64 7.28
CA LEU A 349 -3.76 14.26 7.30
C LEU A 349 -2.65 14.01 6.26
N SER A 350 -2.88 14.42 5.00
CA SER A 350 -1.87 14.32 3.93
C SER A 350 -0.58 15.07 4.29
N THR A 351 -0.70 16.24 4.93
CA THR A 351 0.44 17.07 5.36
C THR A 351 1.22 16.40 6.51
N ARG A 352 0.52 15.95 7.55
CA ARG A 352 1.10 15.25 8.71
C ARG A 352 1.82 13.97 8.32
N ILE A 353 1.24 13.19 7.41
CA ILE A 353 1.84 11.97 6.89
C ILE A 353 3.15 12.28 6.15
N GLN A 354 3.16 13.30 5.29
CA GLN A 354 4.36 13.66 4.53
C GLN A 354 5.47 14.28 5.40
N GLN A 355 5.12 14.87 6.55
CA GLN A 355 6.07 15.37 7.56
C GLN A 355 6.51 14.31 8.59
N SER A 356 5.87 13.13 8.62
CA SER A 356 6.13 12.09 9.62
C SER A 356 7.53 11.47 9.49
N VAL A 357 8.01 10.86 10.59
CA VAL A 357 9.30 10.16 10.65
C VAL A 357 9.02 8.72 11.05
N ALA A 358 9.42 7.75 10.23
CA ALA A 358 9.09 6.33 10.39
C ALA A 358 7.57 6.05 10.59
N GLY A 359 6.71 6.92 10.05
CA GLY A 359 5.26 6.85 10.20
C GLY A 359 4.70 7.46 11.50
N VAL A 360 5.54 8.08 12.34
CA VAL A 360 5.11 8.78 13.57
C VAL A 360 4.54 10.17 13.24
N ILE A 361 3.29 10.40 13.62
CA ILE A 361 2.63 11.70 13.51
C ILE A 361 2.91 12.49 14.80
N ASP A 362 3.77 13.51 14.69
CA ASP A 362 4.23 14.34 15.82
C ASP A 362 4.10 15.84 15.48
N PRO A 363 3.44 16.67 16.31
CA PRO A 363 2.60 16.25 17.43
C PRO A 363 1.37 15.47 16.94
N GLY A 364 0.91 14.52 17.75
CA GLY A 364 -0.22 13.65 17.46
C GLY A 364 -1.48 14.43 17.08
N PHE A 365 -2.17 13.99 16.03
CA PHE A 365 -3.27 14.72 15.43
C PHE A 365 -4.63 14.27 16.02
N VAL A 366 -5.22 15.10 16.87
CA VAL A 366 -6.59 14.91 17.36
C VAL A 366 -7.55 15.18 16.19
N LEU A 367 -8.30 14.17 15.76
CA LEU A 367 -9.28 14.31 14.69
C LEU A 367 -10.51 15.10 15.20
N PRO A 368 -10.86 16.27 14.63
CA PRO A 368 -12.04 17.02 15.04
C PRO A 368 -13.33 16.19 14.92
N GLY A 369 -14.12 16.17 16.00
CA GLY A 369 -15.42 15.48 16.03
C GLY A 369 -15.40 14.00 16.47
N VAL A 370 -14.21 13.41 16.71
CA VAL A 370 -14.06 12.07 17.30
C VAL A 370 -12.98 12.09 18.41
N SER A 371 -12.99 11.12 19.31
CA SER A 371 -12.11 11.15 20.51
C SER A 371 -10.65 10.74 20.23
N ASN A 372 -10.30 10.41 18.99
CA ASN A 372 -9.01 9.81 18.65
C ASN A 372 -7.90 10.83 18.39
N THR A 373 -6.74 10.58 19.02
CA THR A 373 -5.46 11.15 18.60
C THR A 373 -4.74 10.15 17.68
N LEU A 374 -4.48 10.55 16.44
CA LEU A 374 -3.66 9.80 15.49
C LEU A 374 -2.18 10.11 15.72
N THR A 375 -1.43 9.14 16.25
CA THR A 375 0.02 9.24 16.52
C THR A 375 0.87 8.45 15.52
N THR A 376 0.27 7.62 14.67
CA THR A 376 0.96 6.69 13.79
C THR A 376 0.16 6.41 12.51
N ILE A 377 0.86 6.17 11.41
CA ILE A 377 0.30 5.66 10.16
C ILE A 377 -0.04 4.17 10.26
N TYR A 378 0.80 3.40 10.96
CA TYR A 378 0.70 1.94 11.04
C TYR A 378 0.09 1.48 12.38
N PRO A 379 -0.65 0.35 12.42
CA PRO A 379 -0.99 -0.51 11.28
C PRO A 379 -2.28 -0.11 10.55
N ILE A 380 -3.09 0.84 11.05
CA ILE A 380 -4.47 1.05 10.55
C ILE A 380 -4.64 2.23 9.57
N LEU A 381 -4.07 3.40 9.87
CA LEU A 381 -4.40 4.65 9.17
C LEU A 381 -3.97 4.63 7.70
N GLY A 382 -2.76 4.14 7.40
CA GLY A 382 -2.25 3.98 6.03
C GLY A 382 -3.17 3.14 5.14
N PRO A 383 -3.54 1.90 5.56
CA PRO A 383 -4.53 1.08 4.87
C PRO A 383 -5.88 1.76 4.58
N GLN A 384 -6.34 2.73 5.36
CA GLN A 384 -7.60 3.44 5.06
C GLN A 384 -7.46 4.50 3.96
N ILE A 385 -6.25 5.00 3.70
CA ILE A 385 -6.00 6.08 2.74
C ILE A 385 -5.55 5.46 1.42
N ALA A 386 -6.27 5.76 0.34
CA ALA A 386 -5.91 5.36 -1.00
C ALA A 386 -4.96 6.37 -1.66
N LEU A 387 -5.33 7.66 -1.63
CA LEU A 387 -4.58 8.76 -2.25
C LEU A 387 -4.44 9.94 -1.29
N MET A 388 -3.24 10.51 -1.22
CA MET A 388 -2.95 11.74 -0.47
C MET A 388 -2.81 12.96 -1.39
N LEU A 389 -3.17 14.13 -0.87
CA LEU A 389 -2.86 15.40 -1.51
C LEU A 389 -1.33 15.58 -1.57
N TYR A 390 -0.78 15.98 -2.72
CA TYR A 390 0.62 16.39 -2.81
C TYR A 390 0.87 17.65 -1.96
N VAL A 391 1.92 17.68 -1.14
CA VAL A 391 2.27 18.84 -0.31
C VAL A 391 3.68 19.38 -0.57
N CYS A 392 4.72 18.53 -0.52
CA CYS A 392 6.13 18.94 -0.72
C CYS A 392 6.99 17.77 -1.23
N ASP A 393 8.03 18.03 -2.03
CA ASP A 393 8.91 16.97 -2.55
C ASP A 393 9.71 16.29 -1.41
N ASP A 394 10.45 17.10 -0.64
CA ASP A 394 10.91 16.75 0.70
C ASP A 394 10.26 17.70 1.71
N CYS A 395 9.66 17.13 2.74
CA CYS A 395 8.88 17.86 3.73
C CYS A 395 9.65 18.02 5.05
N PRO A 396 9.46 19.13 5.77
CA PRO A 396 10.20 19.40 7.00
C PRO A 396 9.81 18.41 8.11
N LYS A 397 10.61 17.34 8.24
CA LYS A 397 10.43 16.28 9.23
C LYS A 397 10.71 16.78 10.65
N GLY A 398 10.02 16.18 11.63
CA GLY A 398 10.25 16.41 13.07
C GLY A 398 11.50 15.73 13.62
N GLU A 399 11.58 15.66 14.94
CA GLU A 399 12.48 14.76 15.69
C GLU A 399 11.66 14.11 16.83
N PRO A 400 10.72 13.20 16.51
CA PRO A 400 9.71 12.75 17.46
C PRO A 400 10.30 11.94 18.60
N THR A 401 9.69 12.04 19.78
CA THR A 401 10.06 11.24 20.95
C THR A 401 8.97 10.22 21.25
N VAL A 402 9.32 8.94 21.12
CA VAL A 402 8.38 7.81 21.10
C VAL A 402 8.84 6.68 22.00
N ASN A 403 7.94 5.74 22.30
CA ASN A 403 8.35 4.41 22.75
C ASN A 403 8.82 3.58 21.54
N LEU A 404 9.85 2.76 21.74
CA LEU A 404 10.21 1.69 20.80
C LEU A 404 9.57 0.41 21.30
N ILE A 405 8.51 -0.05 20.64
CA ILE A 405 7.74 -1.23 21.06
C ILE A 405 8.10 -2.37 20.10
N GLY A 406 8.35 -3.57 20.62
CA GLY A 406 8.72 -4.72 19.80
C GLY A 406 8.10 -6.01 20.29
N ARG A 407 8.92 -7.05 20.37
CA ARG A 407 8.50 -8.43 20.63
C ARG A 407 7.55 -8.56 21.82
N ASN A 408 6.41 -9.24 21.60
CA ASN A 408 5.33 -9.46 22.57
C ASN A 408 4.69 -8.16 23.13
N GLY A 409 4.89 -7.01 22.49
CA GLY A 409 4.37 -5.72 22.96
C GLY A 409 5.18 -5.10 24.10
N PHE A 410 6.38 -5.60 24.38
CA PHE A 410 7.29 -4.97 25.33
C PHE A 410 7.97 -3.75 24.70
N CYS A 411 8.23 -2.74 25.52
CA CYS A 411 9.03 -1.57 25.16
C CYS A 411 10.51 -1.85 25.36
N ALA A 412 11.35 -1.26 24.51
CA ALA A 412 12.76 -1.05 24.84
C ALA A 412 12.86 -0.10 26.03
N ASP A 413 13.73 -0.42 26.97
CA ASP A 413 13.83 0.26 28.27
C ASP A 413 15.32 0.34 28.68
N VAL A 414 15.77 1.53 29.07
CA VAL A 414 17.11 1.72 29.66
C VAL A 414 17.10 1.15 31.08
N GLN A 415 17.85 0.07 31.28
CA GLN A 415 17.77 -0.76 32.49
C GLN A 415 17.83 0.07 33.77
N ASP A 416 16.87 -0.20 34.68
CA ASP A 416 16.78 0.40 36.02
C ASP A 416 16.73 1.96 36.02
N SER A 417 16.48 2.58 34.86
CA SER A 417 16.56 4.03 34.65
C SER A 417 17.94 4.65 34.96
N TYR A 418 19.03 3.88 34.86
CA TYR A 418 20.39 4.40 35.04
C TYR A 418 20.99 4.87 33.72
N TYR A 419 21.63 6.04 33.72
CA TYR A 419 22.16 6.69 32.51
C TYR A 419 23.69 6.74 32.45
N TYR A 420 24.37 5.75 33.02
CA TYR A 420 25.82 5.60 32.83
C TYR A 420 26.14 4.93 31.48
N ASP A 421 27.33 5.22 30.95
CA ASP A 421 27.77 4.68 29.68
C ASP A 421 27.99 3.16 29.75
N GLY A 422 27.36 2.42 28.84
CA GLY A 422 27.39 0.97 28.80
C GLY A 422 26.22 0.27 29.51
N ASN A 423 25.27 0.99 30.11
CA ASN A 423 24.05 0.40 30.66
C ASN A 423 23.21 -0.21 29.52
N PRO A 424 22.81 -1.50 29.58
CA PRO A 424 22.07 -2.17 28.51
C PRO A 424 20.66 -1.62 28.34
N LEU A 425 20.09 -1.86 27.15
CA LEU A 425 18.64 -1.85 26.96
C LEU A 425 18.07 -3.26 27.16
N ILE A 426 16.88 -3.30 27.74
CA ILE A 426 16.09 -4.51 27.98
C ILE A 426 14.68 -4.38 27.36
N LEU A 427 13.97 -5.49 27.24
CA LEU A 427 12.51 -5.51 27.13
C LEU A 427 11.86 -5.31 28.49
N TRP A 428 10.90 -4.38 28.56
CA TRP A 428 10.10 -4.10 29.76
C TRP A 428 8.64 -3.79 29.41
N PRO A 429 7.66 -4.01 30.30
CA PRO A 429 6.29 -3.54 30.08
C PRO A 429 6.25 -2.04 29.80
N CYS A 430 5.53 -1.64 28.76
CA CYS A 430 5.40 -0.23 28.36
C CYS A 430 4.70 0.60 29.44
N ARG A 431 5.33 1.71 29.86
CA ARG A 431 4.85 2.62 30.91
C ARG A 431 4.34 3.94 30.33
N SER A 432 3.75 4.80 31.17
CA SER A 432 3.26 6.13 30.78
C SER A 432 4.36 7.04 30.21
N THR A 433 3.96 8.07 29.46
CA THR A 433 4.80 9.10 28.80
C THR A 433 5.68 9.94 29.74
N GLU A 434 5.70 9.65 31.03
CA GLU A 434 6.53 10.32 32.04
C GLU A 434 7.82 9.51 32.34
N ASN A 435 7.85 8.22 31.94
CA ASN A 435 8.98 7.33 32.18
C ASN A 435 10.07 7.54 31.11
N GLY A 436 10.94 8.51 31.37
CA GLY A 436 11.99 8.93 30.44
C GLY A 436 13.02 7.87 30.03
N ASN A 437 13.02 6.68 30.65
CA ASN A 437 13.88 5.54 30.31
C ASN A 437 13.34 4.66 29.17
N GLN A 438 12.07 4.84 28.78
CA GLN A 438 11.45 4.17 27.63
C GLN A 438 11.19 5.12 26.45
N LEU A 439 11.61 6.38 26.57
CA LEU A 439 11.38 7.43 25.57
C LEU A 439 12.65 7.66 24.73
N PHE A 440 12.48 7.54 23.42
CA PHE A 440 13.54 7.61 22.43
C PHE A 440 13.22 8.68 21.38
N THR A 441 14.07 9.70 21.30
CA THR A 441 13.99 10.73 20.27
C THR A 441 14.67 10.26 18.99
N LEU A 442 13.93 10.23 17.89
CA LEU A 442 14.45 9.90 16.56
C LEU A 442 15.08 11.16 15.95
N LYS A 443 16.41 11.19 15.80
CA LYS A 443 17.16 12.39 15.37
C LYS A 443 17.48 12.39 13.88
N LYS A 444 17.48 13.58 13.28
CA LYS A 444 17.81 13.81 11.86
C LYS A 444 19.24 13.40 11.48
N ASP A 445 20.14 13.35 12.45
CA ASP A 445 21.50 12.87 12.28
C ASP A 445 21.61 11.33 12.21
N GLY A 446 20.50 10.61 12.29
CA GLY A 446 20.44 9.14 12.30
C GLY A 446 20.70 8.51 13.67
N THR A 447 20.78 9.27 14.76
CA THR A 447 20.84 8.71 16.12
C THR A 447 19.44 8.49 16.69
N ILE A 448 19.32 7.53 17.60
CA ILE A 448 18.15 7.32 18.45
C ILE A 448 18.61 7.65 19.87
N ARG A 449 17.94 8.56 20.60
CA ARG A 449 18.46 9.07 21.88
C ARG A 449 17.48 8.97 23.05
N CYS A 450 17.97 8.53 24.20
CA CYS A 450 17.24 8.47 25.47
C CYS A 450 18.01 9.30 26.52
N GLN A 451 17.33 10.25 27.18
CA GLN A 451 17.95 11.27 28.05
C GLN A 451 19.26 11.88 27.49
N GLY A 452 19.27 12.21 26.19
CA GLY A 452 20.42 12.79 25.48
C GLY A 452 21.50 11.81 25.06
N LYS A 453 21.61 10.61 25.68
CA LYS A 453 22.55 9.54 25.29
C LYS A 453 22.02 8.74 24.11
N CYS A 454 22.93 8.20 23.30
CA CYS A 454 22.65 7.48 22.06
C CYS A 454 22.46 5.98 22.29
N LEU A 455 21.48 5.40 21.59
CA LEU A 455 21.36 3.97 21.35
C LEU A 455 22.59 3.49 20.59
N THR A 456 23.33 2.54 21.16
CA THR A 456 24.69 2.18 20.75
C THR A 456 24.82 0.66 20.64
N ALA A 457 25.17 0.14 19.47
CA ALA A 457 25.47 -1.27 19.26
C ALA A 457 26.91 -1.58 19.69
N TYR A 458 27.11 -2.32 20.78
CA TYR A 458 28.46 -2.62 21.27
C TYR A 458 29.18 -3.65 20.39
N GLN A 459 30.47 -3.44 20.11
CA GLN A 459 31.36 -4.40 19.42
C GLN A 459 30.94 -4.90 18.02
N LEU A 460 29.87 -4.35 17.43
CA LEU A 460 29.47 -4.46 16.02
C LEU A 460 29.59 -5.87 15.41
N LYS A 461 29.05 -6.85 16.15
CA LYS A 461 28.98 -8.28 15.83
C LYS A 461 27.64 -8.83 16.31
N GLU A 462 27.19 -9.94 15.73
CA GLU A 462 26.10 -10.79 16.24
C GLU A 462 26.21 -11.06 17.76
N ASP A 463 25.05 -11.17 18.42
CA ASP A 463 24.86 -11.42 19.86
C ASP A 463 25.60 -10.45 20.80
N ARG A 464 26.00 -9.27 20.29
CA ARG A 464 26.49 -8.18 21.14
C ARG A 464 25.33 -7.30 21.56
N TYR A 465 25.32 -6.91 22.83
CA TYR A 465 24.22 -6.16 23.42
C TYR A 465 24.16 -4.71 22.94
N VAL A 466 22.96 -4.14 22.98
CA VAL A 466 22.70 -2.73 22.72
C VAL A 466 22.58 -1.98 24.04
N MET A 467 23.23 -0.83 24.10
CA MET A 467 23.40 -0.03 25.31
C MET A 467 23.11 1.44 25.03
N ILE A 468 22.93 2.22 26.09
CA ILE A 468 23.11 3.66 25.99
C ILE A 468 24.58 4.03 26.15
N HIS A 469 25.01 5.04 25.39
CA HIS A 469 26.32 5.66 25.53
C HIS A 469 26.24 7.15 25.19
N ASP A 470 27.17 7.96 25.69
CA ASP A 470 27.38 9.31 25.19
C ASP A 470 27.62 9.28 23.67
N CYS A 471 26.91 10.14 22.95
CA CYS A 471 26.95 10.23 21.49
C CYS A 471 28.30 10.68 20.92
N THR A 472 29.22 11.18 21.74
CA THR A 472 30.52 11.73 21.32
C THR A 472 31.72 10.88 21.75
N THR A 473 31.60 10.11 22.83
CA THR A 473 32.68 9.25 23.36
C THR A 473 32.47 7.75 23.12
N ALA A 474 31.44 7.38 22.34
CA ALA A 474 31.15 5.99 21.97
C ALA A 474 32.40 5.24 21.46
N PRO A 475 32.65 3.99 21.90
CA PRO A 475 33.80 3.20 21.46
C PRO A 475 33.93 3.11 19.93
N LYS A 476 35.17 3.15 19.42
CA LYS A 476 35.46 3.09 17.97
C LYS A 476 34.98 1.81 17.25
N ASN A 477 34.57 0.80 18.01
CA ASN A 477 33.99 -0.46 17.56
C ASN A 477 32.51 -0.57 17.97
N SER A 478 31.82 0.55 18.11
CA SER A 478 30.39 0.62 18.42
C SER A 478 29.70 1.64 17.52
N GLY A 479 28.52 1.29 17.01
CA GLY A 479 27.80 2.12 16.04
C GLY A 479 26.58 2.78 16.68
N ILE A 480 26.43 4.08 16.45
CA ILE A 480 25.34 4.91 17.02
C ILE A 480 24.33 5.38 15.96
N LYS A 481 24.57 5.04 14.69
CA LYS A 481 23.75 5.48 13.56
C LYS A 481 22.84 4.35 13.08
N TRP A 482 21.55 4.65 12.98
CA TRP A 482 20.50 3.69 12.70
C TRP A 482 19.66 4.12 11.49
N VAL A 483 19.21 3.14 10.72
CA VAL A 483 18.23 3.27 9.64
C VAL A 483 16.92 2.66 10.14
N LEU A 484 15.82 3.41 10.01
CA LEU A 484 14.48 2.96 10.35
C LEU A 484 13.80 2.54 9.04
N GLU A 485 13.51 1.26 8.88
CA GLU A 485 12.86 0.74 7.68
C GLU A 485 11.33 0.83 7.80
N GLY A 486 10.64 1.03 6.67
CA GLY A 486 9.16 1.07 6.62
C GLY A 486 8.47 -0.26 6.98
N ASN A 487 9.23 -1.34 7.13
CA ASN A 487 8.77 -2.65 7.59
C ASN A 487 8.87 -2.83 9.13
N GLY A 488 9.42 -1.84 9.87
CA GLY A 488 9.64 -1.90 11.30
C GLY A 488 11.02 -2.43 11.76
N ASN A 489 11.99 -2.66 10.86
CA ASN A 489 13.36 -2.95 11.29
C ASN A 489 14.09 -1.67 11.73
N ILE A 490 15.01 -1.82 12.68
CA ILE A 490 15.95 -0.79 13.12
C ILE A 490 17.37 -1.32 12.87
N ILE A 491 18.02 -0.87 11.80
CA ILE A 491 19.29 -1.43 11.30
C ILE A 491 20.46 -0.49 11.62
N ASN A 492 21.55 -1.03 12.16
CA ASN A 492 22.78 -0.28 12.40
C ASN A 492 23.49 0.01 11.06
N LYS A 493 23.68 1.29 10.75
CA LYS A 493 24.17 1.76 9.44
C LYS A 493 25.61 1.34 9.13
N GLU A 494 26.42 1.08 10.15
CA GLU A 494 27.86 0.88 9.99
C GLU A 494 28.20 -0.59 9.64
N HIS A 495 27.45 -1.55 10.18
CA HIS A 495 27.70 -2.98 10.02
C HIS A 495 26.50 -3.80 9.49
N ASN A 496 25.37 -3.14 9.16
CA ASN A 496 24.20 -3.78 8.57
C ASN A 496 23.60 -4.92 9.42
N LEU A 497 23.55 -4.71 10.74
CA LEU A 497 22.93 -5.62 11.72
C LEU A 497 21.63 -5.01 12.27
N ALA A 498 20.59 -5.81 12.48
CA ALA A 498 19.30 -5.37 13.02
C ALA A 498 19.26 -5.41 14.56
N LEU A 499 18.54 -4.46 15.17
CA LEU A 499 18.16 -4.48 16.58
C LEU A 499 17.26 -5.68 16.87
N ASN A 500 17.67 -6.53 17.81
CA ASN A 500 17.15 -7.87 18.00
C ASN A 500 16.70 -8.14 19.45
N ALA A 501 15.52 -8.76 19.58
CA ALA A 501 14.92 -9.21 20.84
C ALA A 501 14.92 -10.75 20.90
N PHE A 502 16.12 -11.35 20.95
CA PHE A 502 16.30 -12.80 20.85
C PHE A 502 15.48 -13.62 21.87
N VAL A 503 15.28 -13.09 23.08
CA VAL A 503 14.36 -13.63 24.10
C VAL A 503 13.16 -12.67 24.26
N GLY A 504 11.94 -13.23 24.34
CA GLY A 504 10.69 -12.49 24.27
C GLY A 504 10.02 -12.18 25.62
N TYR A 505 10.79 -12.04 26.70
CA TYR A 505 10.27 -11.83 28.06
C TYR A 505 10.83 -10.53 28.68
N GLN A 506 10.23 -10.07 29.78
CA GLN A 506 10.78 -8.97 30.59
C GLN A 506 12.22 -9.25 31.05
N TRP A 507 13.04 -8.20 31.18
CA TRP A 507 14.50 -8.25 31.42
C TRP A 507 15.36 -8.86 30.30
N SER A 508 14.78 -9.24 29.15
CA SER A 508 15.58 -9.70 28.00
C SER A 508 16.43 -8.55 27.46
N VAL A 509 17.76 -8.67 27.54
CA VAL A 509 18.70 -7.71 26.97
C VAL A 509 18.58 -7.69 25.44
N LEU A 510 18.56 -6.49 24.85
CA LEU A 510 18.53 -6.32 23.39
C LEU A 510 19.92 -6.51 22.80
N THR A 511 20.00 -7.14 21.62
CA THR A 511 21.24 -7.37 20.88
C THR A 511 21.21 -6.77 19.48
N VAL A 512 22.33 -6.81 18.76
CA VAL A 512 22.35 -6.73 17.29
C VAL A 512 22.64 -8.10 16.68
N ASP A 513 22.03 -8.37 15.53
CA ASP A 513 22.01 -9.68 14.88
C ASP A 513 21.90 -9.52 13.35
N GLN A 514 22.15 -10.58 12.59
CA GLN A 514 21.97 -10.58 11.13
C GLN A 514 20.52 -10.25 10.76
N ILE A 515 20.32 -9.50 9.68
CA ILE A 515 18.97 -9.09 9.26
C ILE A 515 18.20 -10.32 8.75
N THR A 516 17.24 -10.79 9.55
CA THR A 516 16.39 -11.94 9.24
C THR A 516 14.97 -11.55 8.88
N TYR A 517 14.56 -10.30 9.18
CA TYR A 517 13.18 -9.83 9.08
C TYR A 517 12.20 -10.69 9.93
N SER A 518 12.70 -11.25 11.04
CA SER A 518 11.89 -11.98 12.03
C SER A 518 11.11 -11.04 12.95
N SER A 519 10.10 -11.54 13.67
CA SER A 519 9.37 -10.76 14.69
C SER A 519 10.27 -10.31 15.86
N ARG A 520 11.37 -11.04 16.15
CA ARG A 520 12.45 -10.59 17.06
C ARG A 520 13.09 -9.26 16.63
N GLN A 521 13.00 -8.91 15.35
CA GLN A 521 13.52 -7.69 14.75
C GLN A 521 12.40 -6.72 14.33
N GLY A 522 11.15 -7.02 14.70
CA GLY A 522 9.99 -6.15 14.45
C GLY A 522 9.85 -5.11 15.55
N TRP A 523 9.87 -3.84 15.16
CA TRP A 523 9.69 -2.68 16.01
C TRP A 523 8.65 -1.72 15.45
N SER A 524 7.88 -1.10 16.34
CA SER A 524 6.92 -0.06 16.05
C SER A 524 7.14 1.16 16.94
N PHE A 525 6.80 2.32 16.40
CA PHE A 525 6.87 3.63 17.04
C PHE A 525 5.46 4.13 17.46
N SER A 526 4.51 3.19 17.57
CA SER A 526 3.05 3.41 17.68
C SER A 526 2.54 3.63 19.11
N SER A 527 1.22 3.60 19.28
CA SER A 527 0.60 3.32 20.58
C SER A 527 1.10 2.00 21.17
N ARG A 528 1.08 1.92 22.51
CA ARG A 528 1.61 0.82 23.36
C ARG A 528 0.80 -0.46 23.31
N GLU A 529 -0.49 -0.35 22.99
CA GLU A 529 -1.40 -1.49 22.97
C GLU A 529 -1.48 -2.09 21.55
N PRO A 530 -1.49 -3.44 21.42
CA PRO A 530 -1.78 -4.10 20.14
C PRO A 530 -3.10 -3.62 19.56
N THR A 531 -3.15 -3.42 18.24
CA THR A 531 -4.36 -2.88 17.61
C THR A 531 -5.39 -3.98 17.38
N VAL A 532 -6.53 -3.88 18.06
CA VAL A 532 -7.68 -4.78 17.91
C VAL A 532 -8.50 -4.39 16.67
N THR A 533 -8.62 -5.27 15.70
CA THR A 533 -9.46 -5.09 14.49
C THR A 533 -9.97 -6.44 13.97
N PRO A 534 -11.17 -6.50 13.36
CA PRO A 534 -11.45 -7.56 12.40
C PRO A 534 -10.46 -7.52 11.23
N ILE A 535 -10.16 -8.69 10.67
CA ILE A 535 -9.46 -8.80 9.38
C ILE A 535 -10.47 -9.39 8.40
N ILE A 536 -10.83 -8.58 7.41
CA ILE A 536 -11.83 -8.85 6.37
C ILE A 536 -11.07 -9.33 5.13
N SER A 537 -11.63 -10.27 4.38
CA SER A 537 -11.10 -10.79 3.12
C SER A 537 -12.16 -10.63 2.01
N TYR A 538 -11.98 -11.33 0.89
CA TYR A 538 -12.84 -11.24 -0.28
C TYR A 538 -14.33 -11.47 0.04
N ASN A 539 -15.20 -10.87 -0.77
CA ASN A 539 -16.65 -10.79 -0.59
C ASN A 539 -17.14 -10.16 0.73
N GLY A 540 -16.25 -9.70 1.62
CA GLY A 540 -16.61 -9.17 2.94
C GLY A 540 -16.71 -10.25 4.03
N MET A 541 -16.12 -11.43 3.80
CA MET A 541 -15.95 -12.47 4.81
C MET A 541 -14.83 -12.12 5.80
N TYR A 542 -14.79 -12.77 6.95
CA TYR A 542 -13.93 -12.44 8.09
C TYR A 542 -12.96 -13.59 8.38
N MET A 543 -11.70 -13.26 8.65
CA MET A 543 -10.69 -14.22 9.10
C MET A 543 -10.99 -14.65 10.55
N GLN A 544 -11.10 -15.94 10.82
CA GLN A 544 -11.43 -16.51 12.12
C GLN A 544 -10.47 -17.63 12.54
N ALA A 545 -10.04 -17.59 13.80
CA ALA A 545 -9.35 -18.67 14.49
C ALA A 545 -10.29 -19.85 14.80
N ALA A 546 -9.88 -21.08 14.43
CA ALA A 546 -10.62 -22.31 14.72
C ALA A 546 -9.66 -23.49 14.93
N ASN A 547 -9.50 -23.94 16.19
CA ASN A 547 -8.72 -25.14 16.58
C ASN A 547 -7.37 -25.28 15.84
N ASN A 548 -6.48 -24.32 16.08
CA ASN A 548 -5.16 -24.16 15.45
C ASN A 548 -5.14 -23.90 13.93
N SER A 549 -6.28 -23.96 13.25
CA SER A 549 -6.45 -23.50 11.86
C SER A 549 -6.95 -22.06 11.82
N VAL A 550 -6.77 -21.40 10.67
CA VAL A 550 -7.39 -20.10 10.38
C VAL A 550 -8.21 -20.20 9.10
N LEU A 551 -9.47 -19.80 9.21
CA LEU A 551 -10.49 -19.90 8.17
C LEU A 551 -11.06 -18.53 7.83
N VAL A 552 -11.74 -18.42 6.69
CA VAL A 552 -12.54 -17.26 6.29
C VAL A 552 -14.02 -17.62 6.32
N VAL A 553 -14.83 -16.81 7.00
CA VAL A 553 -16.24 -17.10 7.31
C VAL A 553 -17.14 -15.88 7.16
N GLU A 554 -18.44 -16.10 6.92
CA GLU A 554 -19.43 -15.05 7.07
C GLU A 554 -19.62 -14.69 8.56
N ALA A 555 -19.73 -13.40 8.87
CA ALA A 555 -19.95 -12.96 10.25
C ALA A 555 -21.40 -13.21 10.69
N ASN A 556 -21.58 -13.92 11.81
CA ASN A 556 -22.84 -13.92 12.53
C ASN A 556 -23.02 -12.57 13.26
N SER A 557 -24.28 -12.14 13.43
CA SER A 557 -24.63 -10.83 14.01
C SER A 557 -24.17 -10.61 15.45
N ASN A 558 -23.74 -11.66 16.15
CA ASN A 558 -23.55 -11.66 17.59
C ASN A 558 -22.07 -11.75 18.01
N SER A 559 -21.15 -12.06 17.08
CA SER A 559 -19.71 -12.03 17.33
C SER A 559 -18.90 -11.91 16.04
N VAL A 560 -18.28 -10.75 15.83
CA VAL A 560 -17.27 -10.54 14.79
C VAL A 560 -15.92 -11.11 15.29
N PRO A 561 -15.17 -11.87 14.48
CA PRO A 561 -13.80 -12.27 14.81
C PRO A 561 -12.85 -11.07 14.85
N GLU A 562 -12.13 -10.88 15.97
CA GLU A 562 -11.17 -9.78 16.15
C GLU A 562 -9.75 -10.31 16.44
N TRP A 563 -8.77 -9.63 15.82
CA TRP A 563 -7.36 -9.93 15.88
C TRP A 563 -6.60 -8.75 16.47
N GLU A 564 -5.52 -9.05 17.17
CA GLU A 564 -4.57 -8.08 17.68
C GLU A 564 -3.32 -8.08 16.79
N ILE A 565 -3.06 -6.91 16.18
CA ILE A 565 -1.83 -6.64 15.43
C ILE A 565 -0.82 -6.07 16.41
N PHE A 566 0.25 -6.81 16.68
CA PHE A 566 1.31 -6.43 17.61
C PHE A 566 2.40 -5.59 16.92
N ALA A 567 3.16 -4.85 17.73
CA ALA A 567 4.28 -4.01 17.29
C ALA A 567 5.45 -4.77 16.62
N ASP A 568 5.55 -6.07 16.88
CA ASP A 568 6.52 -6.99 16.26
C ASP A 568 6.05 -7.55 14.90
N GLY A 569 4.87 -7.14 14.43
CA GLY A 569 4.23 -7.65 13.22
C GLY A 569 3.55 -9.01 13.40
N THR A 570 3.48 -9.56 14.61
CA THR A 570 2.67 -10.77 14.85
C THR A 570 1.18 -10.44 14.90
N ILE A 571 0.35 -11.30 14.30
CA ILE A 571 -1.10 -11.18 14.31
C ILE A 571 -1.66 -12.30 15.20
N ARG A 572 -2.41 -11.97 16.25
CA ARG A 572 -2.86 -12.93 17.28
C ARG A 572 -4.38 -12.85 17.48
N PRO A 573 -5.10 -13.96 17.74
CA PRO A 573 -6.55 -13.88 18.00
C PRO A 573 -6.78 -13.17 19.33
N SER A 574 -7.62 -12.12 19.36
CA SER A 574 -7.75 -11.27 20.56
C SER A 574 -8.24 -12.05 21.81
N LYS A 575 -9.06 -13.09 21.59
CA LYS A 575 -9.55 -14.01 22.63
C LYS A 575 -8.47 -14.97 23.18
N THR A 576 -7.39 -15.24 22.42
CA THR A 576 -6.38 -16.26 22.75
C THR A 576 -4.99 -15.79 22.31
N LYS A 577 -4.44 -14.80 23.02
CA LYS A 577 -3.20 -14.07 22.70
C LYS A 577 -1.90 -14.90 22.77
N THR A 578 -2.00 -16.18 23.10
CA THR A 578 -0.87 -17.12 23.29
C THR A 578 -0.23 -17.54 21.97
N ASN A 579 -1.01 -17.57 20.88
CA ASN A 579 -0.59 -18.11 19.60
C ASN A 579 -0.56 -17.01 18.53
N CYS A 580 0.42 -17.13 17.64
CA CYS A 580 0.62 -16.25 16.50
C CYS A 580 0.10 -16.90 15.22
N LEU A 581 -0.49 -16.09 14.34
CA LEU A 581 -0.73 -16.43 12.94
C LEU A 581 0.63 -16.72 12.29
N ALA A 582 0.86 -17.95 11.84
CA ALA A 582 2.18 -18.35 11.34
C ALA A 582 2.11 -19.53 10.37
N ARG A 583 3.16 -19.70 9.56
CA ARG A 583 3.45 -20.98 8.91
C ARG A 583 4.13 -21.94 9.90
N LYS A 584 3.90 -23.25 9.75
CA LYS A 584 4.57 -24.28 10.56
C LYS A 584 6.06 -24.45 10.22
N SER A 585 6.45 -24.17 8.97
CA SER A 585 7.83 -24.14 8.47
C SER A 585 7.93 -23.20 7.28
N ALA A 586 9.14 -22.98 6.75
CA ALA A 586 9.32 -22.16 5.54
C ALA A 586 8.58 -22.73 4.31
N ASP A 587 8.53 -24.07 4.21
CA ASP A 587 7.93 -24.81 3.09
C ASP A 587 6.42 -25.04 3.23
N ASP A 588 5.82 -24.85 4.42
CA ASP A 588 4.38 -25.04 4.61
C ASP A 588 3.61 -23.88 3.96
N THR A 589 2.71 -24.22 3.04
CA THR A 589 1.82 -23.25 2.38
C THR A 589 0.63 -22.86 3.26
N ASN A 590 0.32 -23.62 4.30
CA ASN A 590 -0.81 -23.33 5.20
C ASN A 590 -0.39 -22.35 6.29
N VAL A 591 -1.31 -21.46 6.66
CA VAL A 591 -1.13 -20.54 7.79
C VAL A 591 -2.11 -20.91 8.90
N GLY A 592 -1.55 -21.25 10.06
CA GLY A 592 -2.29 -21.69 11.25
C GLY A 592 -2.00 -20.81 12.46
N LEU A 593 -2.30 -21.33 13.65
CA LEU A 593 -1.94 -20.73 14.93
C LEU A 593 -0.89 -21.57 15.63
N HIS A 594 0.31 -21.02 15.76
CA HIS A 594 1.47 -21.67 16.38
C HIS A 594 1.95 -20.86 17.60
N GLU A 595 2.88 -21.40 18.37
CA GLU A 595 3.52 -20.64 19.45
C GLU A 595 4.33 -19.47 18.87
N CYS A 596 4.35 -18.33 19.57
CA CYS A 596 5.05 -17.12 19.12
C CYS A 596 6.58 -17.24 19.35
N ASP A 597 7.25 -18.04 18.53
CA ASP A 597 8.65 -18.45 18.70
C ASP A 597 9.65 -17.33 18.38
N GLY A 598 9.20 -16.25 17.74
CA GLY A 598 10.03 -15.13 17.33
C GLY A 598 10.61 -15.25 15.91
N GLY A 599 10.10 -16.16 15.08
CA GLY A 599 10.66 -16.48 13.77
C GLY A 599 10.31 -15.50 12.64
N THR A 600 10.66 -15.89 11.41
CA THR A 600 10.25 -15.20 10.17
C THR A 600 8.89 -15.67 9.66
N ALA A 601 8.40 -16.82 10.15
CA ALA A 601 7.14 -17.42 9.73
C ALA A 601 5.89 -16.77 10.35
N GLU A 602 6.05 -15.88 11.32
CA GLU A 602 4.99 -15.26 12.13
C GLU A 602 4.88 -13.72 12.02
N ARG A 603 5.82 -13.06 11.33
CA ARG A 603 5.83 -11.60 11.13
C ARG A 603 5.16 -11.24 9.82
N TRP A 604 4.04 -10.54 9.93
CA TRP A 604 3.19 -10.11 8.81
C TRP A 604 3.07 -8.59 8.78
N LEU A 605 3.10 -8.02 7.58
CA LEU A 605 3.00 -6.59 7.34
C LEU A 605 1.77 -6.28 6.48
N LEU A 606 1.07 -5.21 6.84
CA LEU A 606 -0.12 -4.76 6.14
C LEU A 606 0.28 -3.71 5.10
N HIS A 607 0.65 -4.18 3.92
CA HIS A 607 1.02 -3.34 2.78
C HIS A 607 -0.23 -2.79 2.10
N HIS A 608 -0.11 -1.60 1.53
CA HIS A 608 -1.11 -1.01 0.62
C HIS A 608 -0.39 -0.43 -0.59
N ASP A 609 -0.91 -0.70 -1.78
CA ASP A 609 -0.29 -0.29 -3.05
C ASP A 609 -0.88 1.00 -3.64
N GLY A 610 -2.03 1.46 -3.14
CA GLY A 610 -2.83 2.54 -3.70
C GLY A 610 -4.27 2.08 -3.99
N ILE A 611 -4.43 0.83 -4.38
CA ILE A 611 -5.69 0.16 -4.69
C ILE A 611 -6.12 -0.73 -3.51
N SER A 612 -5.35 -1.75 -3.18
CA SER A 612 -5.69 -2.82 -2.22
C SER A 612 -4.86 -2.78 -0.94
N ILE A 613 -5.25 -3.63 0.02
CA ILE A 613 -4.45 -3.99 1.20
C ILE A 613 -4.04 -5.46 1.05
N ILE A 614 -2.74 -5.73 1.15
CA ILE A 614 -2.13 -7.05 1.05
C ILE A 614 -1.44 -7.32 2.39
N ILE A 615 -1.62 -8.53 2.94
CA ILE A 615 -0.84 -8.98 4.09
C ILE A 615 0.31 -9.83 3.57
N SER A 616 1.56 -9.46 3.81
CA SER A 616 2.74 -10.20 3.34
C SER A 616 3.75 -10.48 4.45
N ASP A 617 4.69 -11.40 4.21
CA ASP A 617 5.84 -11.59 5.08
C ASP A 617 6.77 -10.38 5.03
N ALA A 618 7.63 -10.19 6.03
CA ALA A 618 8.44 -8.97 6.15
C ALA A 618 9.51 -8.78 5.06
N ASN A 619 9.73 -9.77 4.18
CA ASN A 619 10.54 -9.67 2.95
C ASN A 619 9.71 -9.32 1.71
N ASN A 620 8.38 -9.29 1.81
CA ASN A 620 7.42 -9.19 0.70
C ASN A 620 7.64 -10.27 -0.39
N GLN A 621 8.10 -11.47 0.02
CA GLN A 621 8.30 -12.64 -0.84
C GLN A 621 7.03 -13.51 -0.91
N TYR A 622 6.23 -13.50 0.16
CA TYR A 622 4.98 -14.25 0.28
C TYR A 622 3.84 -13.35 0.73
N VAL A 623 2.70 -13.47 0.07
CA VAL A 623 1.44 -12.82 0.44
C VAL A 623 0.49 -13.85 1.04
N LEU A 624 -0.36 -13.43 1.98
CA LEU A 624 -1.51 -14.25 2.38
C LEU A 624 -2.52 -14.31 1.22
N GLY A 625 -3.23 -15.43 1.14
CA GLY A 625 -4.39 -15.60 0.30
C GLY A 625 -5.34 -16.65 0.86
N VAL A 626 -6.54 -16.75 0.29
CA VAL A 626 -7.55 -17.75 0.69
C VAL A 626 -7.61 -18.88 -0.34
N ASN A 627 -7.59 -20.13 0.13
CA ASN A 627 -7.72 -21.31 -0.73
C ASN A 627 -9.20 -21.70 -0.95
N LYS A 628 -9.44 -22.71 -1.79
CA LYS A 628 -10.80 -23.23 -2.10
C LYS A 628 -11.56 -23.80 -0.89
N ASP A 629 -10.85 -24.16 0.19
CA ASP A 629 -11.41 -24.68 1.44
C ASP A 629 -11.64 -23.56 2.48
N GLN A 630 -11.58 -22.29 2.07
CA GLN A 630 -11.61 -21.09 2.92
C GLN A 630 -10.48 -21.01 3.95
N LYS A 631 -9.35 -21.69 3.75
CA LYS A 631 -8.16 -21.60 4.63
C LYS A 631 -7.24 -20.48 4.19
N ILE A 632 -6.59 -19.83 5.17
CA ILE A 632 -5.47 -18.92 4.90
C ILE A 632 -4.24 -19.73 4.49
N VAL A 633 -3.64 -19.34 3.37
CA VAL A 633 -2.41 -19.90 2.81
C VAL A 633 -1.43 -18.79 2.46
N VAL A 634 -0.14 -19.11 2.34
CA VAL A 634 0.81 -18.26 1.62
C VAL A 634 0.78 -18.55 0.12
N VAL A 635 0.87 -17.50 -0.67
CA VAL A 635 1.16 -17.54 -2.10
C VAL A 635 2.45 -16.74 -2.32
N LYS A 636 3.31 -17.17 -3.25
CA LYS A 636 4.48 -16.36 -3.61
C LYS A 636 4.01 -15.03 -4.20
N GLY A 637 4.56 -13.91 -3.74
CA GLY A 637 4.29 -12.60 -4.33
C GLY A 637 4.72 -12.58 -5.80
N SER A 638 3.81 -12.19 -6.69
CA SER A 638 4.15 -11.88 -8.08
C SER A 638 4.43 -10.39 -8.27
N ALA A 639 4.94 -10.02 -9.44
CA ALA A 639 4.95 -8.63 -9.91
C ALA A 639 3.61 -8.22 -10.53
N ASP A 640 2.69 -9.17 -10.73
CA ASP A 640 1.34 -8.95 -11.24
C ASP A 640 0.38 -8.43 -10.14
N THR A 641 -0.76 -7.85 -10.57
CA THR A 641 -1.85 -7.41 -9.69
C THR A 641 -2.36 -8.56 -8.79
N PRO A 642 -2.58 -8.35 -7.48
CA PRO A 642 -3.09 -9.38 -6.58
C PRO A 642 -4.49 -9.87 -6.98
N THR A 643 -4.77 -11.15 -6.72
CA THR A 643 -6.12 -11.72 -6.94
C THR A 643 -7.07 -11.31 -5.82
N THR A 644 -8.39 -11.42 -6.04
CA THR A 644 -9.42 -11.08 -5.05
C THR A 644 -9.16 -11.75 -3.70
N GLU A 645 -8.71 -13.00 -3.73
CA GLU A 645 -8.47 -13.87 -2.58
C GLU A 645 -7.18 -13.51 -1.81
N GLN A 646 -6.33 -12.63 -2.37
CA GLN A 646 -5.12 -12.07 -1.74
C GLN A 646 -5.38 -10.66 -1.16
N ILE A 647 -6.55 -10.09 -1.41
CA ILE A 647 -6.93 -8.75 -0.96
C ILE A 647 -7.67 -8.84 0.37
N PHE A 648 -7.23 -8.01 1.32
CA PHE A 648 -7.80 -7.92 2.67
C PHE A 648 -8.32 -6.50 2.95
N SER A 649 -8.99 -6.34 4.09
CA SER A 649 -9.29 -5.03 4.67
C SER A 649 -9.29 -5.13 6.20
N ILE A 650 -9.08 -4.00 6.86
CA ILE A 650 -9.07 -3.87 8.32
C ILE A 650 -9.95 -2.70 8.72
N ASP A 651 -10.68 -2.82 9.82
CA ASP A 651 -11.61 -1.78 10.23
C ASP A 651 -10.93 -0.69 11.07
N ILE A 652 -11.35 0.55 10.87
CA ILE A 652 -10.86 1.70 11.64
C ILE A 652 -11.88 2.09 12.70
N LYS A 653 -11.89 1.33 13.79
CA LYS A 653 -12.67 1.64 15.00
C LYS A 653 -12.07 2.82 15.76
N LEU A 654 -12.20 4.02 15.18
CA LEU A 654 -12.18 5.26 15.94
C LEU A 654 -13.35 5.23 16.95
N LYS A 655 -13.12 5.77 18.15
CA LYS A 655 -13.99 5.67 19.35
C LYS A 655 -14.38 7.05 19.84
#